data_AF-A0A194SCT8-F1
#
_entry.id   AF-A0A194SCT8-F1
#
_cell.length_a   1.000
_cell.length_b   1.000
_cell.length_c   1.000
_cell.angle_alpha   90.00
_cell.angle_beta   90.00
_cell.angle_gamma   90.00
#
_symmetry.space_group_name_H-M   'P 1'
#
loop_
_entity.id
_entity.type
_entity.pdbx_description
1 polymer ?
#
loop_
_entity_poly.entity_id
_entity_poly.type
_entity_poly.pdbx_seq_one_letter_code
_entity_poly.pdbx_strand_id
1 'polypeptide(L)'
;MDIDDIFKRPPLPKSGNAGTKRKLEAPTLDPESYKSARIDSGNGATPSAGADTKGKGRAVTIQDGSDDDDDDADDSRAEFAPGQDADYFAEEDEDGRFFGGGLSNVQKQVLNIMEGSDNDEQLPGEDLTPQSVRKSLLSLEKAVNKNRDLRTKYPTDPEKFVDSEFNLLEALRSLFLLSTNPAMTYPILLDNATPNTLADLLSHENLDVPVAVVEVLEELLDPEDLEDDGDEEEDEAASEAKRAAMKALLDGLVEAGVVDLVVAQLQRLNEEDEGERNGVFHTLSLIENLITLTPQLASPFLSPKSSFLSFLVQRLGQDKKPVEYDQNRYYAAEMLALVLSLPAEVVDGENEARQRVGTEGWVDSLLKALSVYRKREPASSDEVEFMENCFDALCSALSSPTPPPASPDAPAVHPVKSAFLDGEGVELLVLMLKAKNLSRTRAIKALDHALQGREGAPLCERFVEALGLKTLFSAFMGRSDGGKKKKNAQLAPTHEDTEHLLSLLSSLFTSLPSDTPLRTRLLAKFVESDYEKVDRLCEVREELERRIEKGVDPALAAEMGDDELYLEKLDNGLFALQLADYVAAWVCMEDDGARDHLKMLLSRRDKSLRDVVTVLDEYRDNIGIDDDLPEDAPPSEGEERRAILDQLARYLESVA
;
A
#
# COMPACT_ATOMS: atom_id res chain seq x y z
N MET A 1 -23.27 -23.37 7.81
CA MET A 1 -22.28 -22.35 7.40
C MET A 1 -21.02 -22.76 8.09
N ASP A 2 -20.02 -23.13 7.30
CA ASP A 2 -18.75 -23.64 7.80
C ASP A 2 -17.93 -22.48 8.37
N ILE A 3 -17.31 -22.67 9.53
CA ILE A 3 -16.51 -21.62 10.20
C ILE A 3 -15.26 -21.28 9.35
N ASP A 4 -14.77 -22.25 8.59
CA ASP A 4 -13.60 -22.15 7.73
C ASP A 4 -13.76 -21.18 6.54
N ASP A 5 -15.00 -20.88 6.12
CA ASP A 5 -15.23 -19.99 4.98
C ASP A 5 -15.24 -18.49 5.37
N ILE A 6 -15.19 -18.16 6.66
CA ILE A 6 -15.18 -16.77 7.15
C ILE A 6 -13.74 -16.25 7.32
N PHE A 7 -12.75 -17.14 7.51
CA PHE A 7 -11.34 -16.79 7.69
C PHE A 7 -10.46 -17.04 6.45
N LYS A 8 -11.04 -17.57 5.36
CA LYS A 8 -10.37 -17.58 4.05
C LYS A 8 -10.32 -16.16 3.53
N ARG A 9 -9.19 -15.48 3.78
CA ARG A 9 -8.84 -14.21 3.14
C ARG A 9 -9.09 -14.36 1.62
N PRO A 10 -9.96 -13.56 0.99
CA PRO A 10 -9.93 -13.39 -0.45
C PRO A 10 -8.49 -12.98 -0.83
N PRO A 11 -7.92 -13.47 -1.95
CA PRO A 11 -6.61 -13.02 -2.37
C PRO A 11 -6.67 -11.52 -2.64
N LEU A 12 -6.18 -10.72 -1.70
CA LEU A 12 -5.90 -9.32 -1.93
C LEU A 12 -4.94 -9.23 -3.13
N PRO A 13 -5.11 -8.24 -4.03
CA PRO A 13 -4.15 -8.03 -5.11
C PRO A 13 -2.76 -7.87 -4.49
N LYS A 14 -1.76 -8.58 -5.03
CA LYS A 14 -0.35 -8.46 -4.62
C LYS A 14 0.15 -7.05 -4.95
N SER A 15 -0.19 -6.08 -4.12
CA SER A 15 0.55 -4.85 -3.98
C SER A 15 1.96 -5.23 -3.52
N GLY A 16 2.97 -4.84 -4.29
CA GLY A 16 4.35 -5.22 -4.02
C GLY A 16 4.81 -4.78 -2.63
N ASN A 17 5.32 -5.75 -1.87
CA ASN A 17 6.13 -5.60 -0.65
C ASN A 17 5.44 -5.28 0.70
N ALA A 18 4.21 -5.71 0.94
CA ALA A 18 3.74 -5.97 2.30
C ALA A 18 3.71 -7.49 2.55
N GLY A 19 4.62 -8.02 3.37
CA GLY A 19 4.62 -9.44 3.77
C GLY A 19 5.80 -10.30 3.30
N THR A 20 7.04 -9.80 3.36
CA THR A 20 8.21 -10.69 3.49
C THR A 20 9.41 -9.93 4.09
N LYS A 21 9.50 -9.85 5.42
CA LYS A 21 10.78 -9.59 6.09
C LYS A 21 11.67 -10.82 5.83
N ARG A 22 12.52 -10.76 4.80
CA ARG A 22 13.54 -11.80 4.56
C ARG A 22 14.37 -11.95 5.83
N LYS A 23 14.41 -13.16 6.41
CA LYS A 23 15.46 -13.57 7.35
C LYS A 23 16.82 -13.35 6.67
N LEU A 24 17.47 -12.22 6.94
CA LEU A 24 18.88 -12.02 6.66
C LEU A 24 19.64 -12.85 7.69
N GLU A 25 20.36 -13.88 7.23
CA GLU A 25 21.36 -14.57 8.05
C GLU A 25 22.34 -13.53 8.63
N ALA A 26 22.60 -13.64 9.93
CA ALA A 26 23.49 -12.75 10.65
C ALA A 26 24.88 -12.71 9.98
N PRO A 27 25.47 -11.53 9.73
CA PRO A 27 26.83 -11.42 9.23
C PRO A 27 27.79 -12.05 10.24
N THR A 28 28.61 -12.98 9.80
CA THR A 28 29.72 -13.50 10.62
C THR A 28 30.75 -12.38 10.82
N LEU A 29 30.92 -11.96 12.07
CA LEU A 29 31.85 -10.93 12.49
C LEU A 29 33.30 -11.40 12.26
N ASP A 30 33.97 -10.81 11.27
CA ASP A 30 35.41 -10.93 11.05
C ASP A 30 36.15 -9.95 12.00
N PRO A 31 36.91 -10.43 13.01
CA PRO A 31 37.50 -9.59 14.05
C PRO A 31 38.62 -8.65 13.58
N GLU A 32 39.02 -8.69 12.30
CA GLU A 32 40.15 -7.88 11.78
C GLU A 32 39.76 -6.47 11.30
N SER A 33 38.49 -6.08 11.35
CA SER A 33 38.02 -4.82 10.74
C SER A 33 38.11 -3.55 11.61
N TYR A 34 38.45 -3.65 12.91
CA TYR A 34 38.46 -2.51 13.83
C TYR A 34 39.83 -2.23 14.49
N LYS A 35 40.77 -1.66 13.75
CA LYS A 35 41.87 -0.86 14.32
C LYS A 35 42.24 0.31 13.41
N SER A 36 41.64 1.49 13.63
CA SER A 36 42.37 2.77 13.65
C SER A 36 41.43 3.97 13.86
N ALA A 37 41.30 4.41 15.11
CA ALA A 37 41.15 5.83 15.43
C ALA A 37 41.40 6.00 16.93
N ARG A 38 42.60 6.45 17.32
CA ARG A 38 42.81 7.04 18.64
C ARG A 38 43.17 8.51 18.46
N ILE A 39 42.41 9.31 19.21
CA ILE A 39 42.39 10.75 19.37
C ILE A 39 43.76 11.27 19.84
N ASP A 40 44.14 12.47 19.38
CA ASP A 40 45.07 13.33 20.12
C ASP A 40 44.41 14.69 20.41
N SER A 41 44.61 15.15 21.64
CA SER A 41 43.98 16.33 22.25
C SER A 41 45.05 17.39 22.52
N GLY A 42 44.79 18.66 22.18
CA GLY A 42 45.44 19.78 22.87
C GLY A 42 45.71 21.08 22.10
N ASN A 43 44.77 22.02 22.21
CA ASN A 43 44.86 23.48 22.34
C ASN A 43 45.88 24.35 21.55
N GLY A 44 45.35 25.40 20.89
CA GLY A 44 45.98 26.73 20.87
C GLY A 44 45.68 27.66 19.68
N ALA A 45 44.79 28.64 19.89
CA ALA A 45 44.75 30.01 19.32
C ALA A 45 44.63 30.28 17.78
N THR A 46 43.80 31.28 17.46
CA THR A 46 43.57 31.96 16.15
C THR A 46 44.79 32.81 15.69
N PRO A 47 44.87 33.47 14.50
CA PRO A 47 43.92 33.61 13.34
C PRO A 47 44.57 33.47 11.90
N SER A 48 43.74 33.68 10.86
CA SER A 48 44.06 34.30 9.53
C SER A 48 44.62 33.47 8.33
N ALA A 49 43.79 33.41 7.26
CA ALA A 49 44.05 33.57 5.81
C ALA A 49 45.25 32.91 5.08
N GLY A 50 44.95 32.22 3.95
CA GLY A 50 45.76 32.26 2.72
C GLY A 50 46.30 30.93 2.15
N ALA A 51 45.77 30.55 0.97
CA ALA A 51 46.43 30.02 -0.24
C ALA A 51 47.44 28.81 -0.21
N ASP A 52 47.07 27.79 -1.00
CA ASP A 52 47.86 27.08 -2.03
C ASP A 52 49.07 26.14 -1.73
N THR A 53 49.00 24.97 -2.40
CA THR A 53 50.06 24.14 -3.03
C THR A 53 50.62 22.86 -2.36
N LYS A 54 50.34 21.72 -3.05
CA LYS A 54 51.19 20.59 -3.49
C LYS A 54 52.35 20.06 -2.60
N GLY A 55 52.32 18.72 -2.37
CA GLY A 55 53.43 17.84 -2.79
C GLY A 55 53.98 16.77 -1.83
N LYS A 56 53.70 15.50 -2.16
CA LYS A 56 54.56 14.28 -2.12
C LYS A 56 55.49 13.98 -0.90
N GLY A 57 55.06 13.03 -0.06
CA GLY A 57 55.58 11.66 0.09
C GLY A 57 57.04 11.37 0.49
N ARG A 58 57.26 10.55 1.55
CA ARG A 58 58.05 9.29 1.52
C ARG A 58 58.14 8.57 2.89
N ALA A 59 58.15 7.24 2.78
CA ALA A 59 59.00 6.25 3.46
C ALA A 59 58.67 5.71 4.87
N VAL A 60 58.23 4.45 4.82
CA VAL A 60 58.21 3.32 5.78
C VAL A 60 59.56 3.02 6.43
N THR A 61 59.57 2.56 7.70
CA THR A 61 60.50 1.52 8.22
C THR A 61 59.86 0.74 9.37
N ILE A 62 60.31 -0.51 9.54
CA ILE A 62 59.70 -1.71 10.16
C ILE A 62 60.35 -2.04 11.52
N GLN A 63 59.62 -2.67 12.46
CA GLN A 63 60.00 -3.82 13.33
C GLN A 63 58.91 -3.98 14.42
N ASP A 64 58.09 -5.04 14.49
CA ASP A 64 58.32 -6.50 14.67
C ASP A 64 58.72 -6.90 16.11
N GLY A 65 57.93 -7.80 16.73
CA GLY A 65 58.35 -8.55 17.92
C GLY A 65 57.28 -8.87 19.00
N SER A 66 56.69 -10.06 18.86
CA SER A 66 56.46 -11.12 19.88
C SER A 66 55.41 -11.00 21.00
N ASP A 67 54.42 -11.90 20.88
CA ASP A 67 53.82 -12.86 21.85
C ASP A 67 54.42 -12.95 23.27
N ASP A 68 53.53 -13.07 24.27
CA ASP A 68 53.40 -14.29 25.09
C ASP A 68 52.23 -14.16 26.11
N ASP A 69 51.64 -15.32 26.39
CA ASP A 69 50.50 -15.64 27.27
C ASP A 69 50.73 -15.31 28.78
N ASP A 70 49.65 -15.13 29.55
CA ASP A 70 49.30 -15.99 30.71
C ASP A 70 48.15 -15.41 31.57
N ASP A 71 47.35 -16.34 32.08
CA ASP A 71 46.24 -16.23 33.04
C ASP A 71 46.63 -15.60 34.40
N ASP A 72 45.70 -14.87 35.04
CA ASP A 72 45.16 -15.23 36.37
C ASP A 72 44.19 -14.16 36.93
N ALA A 73 43.22 -14.67 37.70
CA ALA A 73 42.11 -13.98 38.35
C ALA A 73 42.52 -12.98 39.45
N ASP A 74 41.74 -11.90 39.63
CA ASP A 74 41.25 -11.51 40.97
C ASP A 74 40.05 -10.54 40.93
N ASP A 75 39.21 -10.72 41.94
CA ASP A 75 37.97 -10.06 42.32
C ASP A 75 38.20 -8.58 42.69
N SER A 76 37.45 -7.67 42.06
CA SER A 76 37.19 -6.36 42.67
C SER A 76 35.82 -5.81 42.23
N ARG A 77 34.84 -6.04 43.10
CA ARG A 77 33.67 -5.17 43.28
C ARG A 77 34.10 -3.70 43.26
N ALA A 78 33.85 -3.01 42.15
CA ALA A 78 33.90 -1.56 42.06
C ALA A 78 32.47 -1.01 42.04
N GLU A 79 32.26 0.01 42.86
CA GLU A 79 30.98 0.57 43.26
C GLU A 79 30.10 1.05 42.11
N PHE A 80 28.84 0.62 42.19
CA PHE A 80 27.66 1.17 41.56
C PHE A 80 27.63 2.71 41.66
N ALA A 81 27.74 3.38 40.51
CA ALA A 81 27.51 4.81 40.42
C ALA A 81 25.99 5.09 40.48
N PRO A 82 25.52 6.09 41.24
CA PRO A 82 24.10 6.34 41.43
C PRO A 82 23.53 7.11 40.23
N GLY A 83 22.62 6.47 39.51
CA GLY A 83 21.90 7.05 38.36
C GLY A 83 21.74 6.01 37.27
N GLN A 84 20.70 5.18 37.38
CA GLN A 84 20.24 4.27 36.32
C GLN A 84 19.55 5.07 35.20
N ASP A 85 20.29 5.94 34.52
CA ASP A 85 19.83 6.60 33.30
C ASP A 85 20.45 5.86 32.11
N ALA A 86 19.63 5.07 31.42
CA ALA A 86 20.00 4.31 30.23
C ALA A 86 19.99 5.17 28.95
N ASP A 87 20.33 6.46 29.05
CA ASP A 87 20.29 7.41 27.93
C ASP A 87 21.67 7.59 27.24
N TYR A 88 22.64 6.70 27.46
CA TYR A 88 24.01 6.88 26.93
C TYR A 88 24.35 6.09 25.66
N PHE A 89 23.38 5.51 24.95
CA PHE A 89 23.60 4.97 23.60
C PHE A 89 22.54 5.45 22.62
N ALA A 90 22.48 6.77 22.41
CA ALA A 90 22.02 7.31 21.14
C ALA A 90 23.20 7.29 20.16
N GLU A 91 23.44 6.15 19.51
CA GLU A 91 24.14 6.18 18.23
C GLU A 91 23.13 6.72 17.20
N GLU A 92 23.42 7.92 16.68
CA GLU A 92 22.71 8.52 15.57
C GLU A 92 22.94 7.66 14.31
N ASP A 93 22.03 6.71 14.05
CA ASP A 93 21.99 6.04 12.74
C ASP A 93 21.57 7.05 11.66
N GLU A 94 22.45 7.23 10.68
CA GLU A 94 22.35 8.19 9.56
C GLU A 94 21.20 7.89 8.56
N ASP A 95 20.32 6.92 8.86
CA ASP A 95 19.22 6.46 8.02
C ASP A 95 17.82 6.88 8.50
N GLY A 96 17.70 7.75 9.51
CA GLY A 96 16.42 8.37 9.88
C GLY A 96 15.31 7.38 10.27
N ARG A 97 15.66 6.11 10.54
CA ARG A 97 14.78 5.13 11.15
C ARG A 97 14.63 5.50 12.61
N PHE A 98 13.72 6.43 12.85
CA PHE A 98 13.13 6.64 14.16
C PHE A 98 12.36 5.36 14.53
N PHE A 99 13.08 4.35 15.01
CA PHE A 99 12.51 3.40 15.94
C PHE A 99 12.33 4.15 17.25
N GLY A 100 11.29 4.98 17.32
CA GLY A 100 10.60 5.18 18.58
C GLY A 100 10.14 3.80 18.98
N GLY A 101 10.93 3.11 19.83
CA GLY A 101 10.59 1.77 20.31
C GLY A 101 9.12 1.79 20.71
N GLY A 102 8.34 0.86 20.14
CA GLY A 102 6.86 0.79 20.15
C GLY A 102 6.25 0.59 21.54
N LEU A 103 6.83 1.24 22.52
CA LEU A 103 6.49 1.29 23.91
C LEU A 103 6.50 2.77 24.29
N SER A 104 5.31 3.32 24.52
CA SER A 104 5.11 4.60 25.19
C SER A 104 5.98 4.71 26.45
N ASN A 105 6.24 5.93 26.92
CA ASN A 105 6.97 6.13 28.18
C ASN A 105 6.34 5.36 29.35
N VAL A 106 5.04 5.07 29.28
CA VAL A 106 4.29 4.25 30.23
C VAL A 106 4.56 2.75 30.03
N GLN A 107 4.59 2.25 28.79
CA GLN A 107 4.96 0.86 28.49
C GLN A 107 6.43 0.56 28.87
N LYS A 108 7.35 1.54 28.68
CA LYS A 108 8.72 1.46 29.20
C LYS A 108 8.76 1.49 30.73
N GLN A 109 7.84 2.21 31.37
CA GLN A 109 7.71 2.24 32.82
C GLN A 109 7.15 0.92 33.35
N VAL A 110 6.23 0.27 32.65
CA VAL A 110 5.72 -1.08 32.97
C VAL A 110 6.84 -2.12 32.82
N LEU A 111 7.61 -2.08 31.74
CA LEU A 111 8.79 -2.94 31.54
C LEU A 111 9.88 -2.71 32.58
N ASN A 112 10.19 -1.45 32.93
CA ASN A 112 11.14 -1.13 34.00
C ASN A 112 10.63 -1.53 35.39
N ILE A 113 9.31 -1.53 35.63
CA ILE A 113 8.71 -2.08 36.86
C ILE A 113 8.82 -3.61 36.87
N MET A 114 8.71 -4.27 35.71
CA MET A 114 8.89 -5.71 35.57
C MET A 114 10.36 -6.15 35.73
N GLU A 115 11.33 -5.39 35.19
CA GLU A 115 12.77 -5.71 35.26
C GLU A 115 13.45 -5.23 36.56
N GLY A 116 12.94 -4.17 37.21
CA GLY A 116 13.54 -3.57 38.41
C GLY A 116 13.22 -4.25 39.74
N SER A 117 12.50 -5.37 39.73
CA SER A 117 11.99 -6.06 40.92
C SER A 117 12.89 -7.21 41.39
N ASP A 118 14.16 -6.91 41.67
CA ASP A 118 15.15 -7.86 42.23
C ASP A 118 15.01 -8.01 43.77
N ASN A 119 13.76 -8.00 44.26
CA ASN A 119 13.42 -8.33 45.64
C ASN A 119 12.58 -9.61 45.62
N ASP A 120 13.06 -10.64 46.32
CA ASP A 120 12.40 -11.91 46.67
C ASP A 120 11.09 -11.75 47.51
N GLU A 121 10.35 -10.66 47.31
CA GLU A 121 8.92 -10.61 47.62
C GLU A 121 8.18 -10.97 46.35
N GLN A 122 7.55 -12.14 46.36
CA GLN A 122 6.61 -12.59 45.34
C GLN A 122 5.74 -11.41 44.87
N LEU A 123 6.07 -10.84 43.70
CA LEU A 123 5.21 -9.90 42.99
C LEU A 123 3.83 -10.56 42.87
N PRO A 124 2.71 -9.83 43.01
CA PRO A 124 1.39 -10.37 42.71
C PRO A 124 1.23 -10.51 41.19
N GLY A 125 2.00 -11.41 40.59
CA GLY A 125 1.57 -12.21 39.45
C GLY A 125 0.54 -13.21 39.98
N GLU A 126 -0.71 -12.77 40.12
CA GLU A 126 -1.80 -13.71 39.94
C GLU A 126 -1.73 -14.09 38.46
N ASP A 127 -1.53 -15.37 38.17
CA ASP A 127 -1.88 -15.93 36.85
C ASP A 127 -3.20 -15.30 36.40
N LEU A 128 -3.33 -14.90 35.13
CA LEU A 128 -4.55 -14.27 34.62
C LEU A 128 -5.73 -15.23 34.83
N THR A 129 -6.45 -15.07 35.93
CA THR A 129 -7.56 -15.95 36.30
C THR A 129 -8.89 -15.30 35.95
N PRO A 130 -9.95 -16.10 35.67
CA PRO A 130 -11.29 -15.55 35.46
C PRO A 130 -11.79 -14.63 36.59
N GLN A 131 -11.34 -14.86 37.83
CA GLN A 131 -11.71 -14.04 38.99
C GLN A 131 -11.00 -12.68 38.99
N SER A 132 -9.70 -12.67 38.66
CA SER A 132 -8.92 -11.44 38.53
C SER A 132 -9.46 -10.54 37.41
N VAL A 133 -9.81 -11.13 36.25
CA VAL A 133 -10.43 -10.42 35.12
C VAL A 133 -11.75 -9.79 35.55
N ARG A 134 -12.68 -10.56 36.14
CA ARG A 134 -13.96 -10.02 36.64
C ARG A 134 -13.80 -8.90 37.67
N LYS A 135 -12.77 -9.00 38.52
CA LYS A 135 -12.44 -7.95 39.51
C LYS A 135 -11.94 -6.68 38.80
N SER A 136 -11.13 -6.81 37.76
CA SER A 136 -10.67 -5.69 36.93
C SER A 136 -11.84 -4.98 36.24
N LEU A 137 -12.71 -5.74 35.57
CA LEU A 137 -13.92 -5.19 34.91
C LEU A 137 -14.86 -4.50 35.92
N LEU A 138 -15.05 -5.09 37.10
CA LEU A 138 -15.83 -4.43 38.16
C LEU A 138 -15.16 -3.14 38.69
N SER A 139 -13.84 -3.07 38.66
CA SER A 139 -13.08 -1.86 39.02
C SER A 139 -13.31 -0.77 38.00
N LEU A 140 -13.27 -1.09 36.70
CA LEU A 140 -13.61 -0.18 35.61
C LEU A 140 -15.03 0.36 35.79
N GLU A 141 -16.03 -0.50 35.99
CA GLU A 141 -17.42 -0.08 36.21
C GLU A 141 -17.57 0.89 37.38
N LYS A 142 -16.85 0.64 38.49
CA LYS A 142 -16.85 1.55 39.64
C LYS A 142 -16.20 2.89 39.30
N ALA A 143 -15.10 2.89 38.55
CA ALA A 143 -14.40 4.10 38.13
C ALA A 143 -15.27 4.95 37.20
N VAL A 144 -15.91 4.32 36.20
CA VAL A 144 -16.86 4.95 35.28
C VAL A 144 -18.01 5.60 36.04
N ASN A 145 -18.67 4.85 36.92
CA ASN A 145 -19.80 5.37 37.70
C ASN A 145 -19.39 6.52 38.63
N LYS A 146 -18.25 6.39 39.32
CA LYS A 146 -17.74 7.44 40.21
C LYS A 146 -17.39 8.71 39.45
N ASN A 147 -16.75 8.59 38.29
CA ASN A 147 -16.42 9.74 37.44
C ASN A 147 -17.72 10.42 36.95
N ARG A 148 -18.67 9.64 36.41
CA ARG A 148 -19.97 10.15 35.96
C ARG A 148 -20.74 10.88 37.07
N ASP A 149 -20.76 10.32 38.28
CA ASP A 149 -21.43 10.93 39.44
C ASP A 149 -20.78 12.26 39.83
N LEU A 150 -19.46 12.32 39.85
CA LEU A 150 -18.72 13.54 40.20
C LEU A 150 -18.86 14.62 39.13
N ARG A 151 -18.81 14.27 37.83
CA ARG A 151 -19.09 15.22 36.73
C ARG A 151 -20.52 15.75 36.78
N THR A 152 -21.49 14.89 37.09
CA THR A 152 -22.90 15.31 37.25
C THR A 152 -23.07 16.25 38.45
N LYS A 153 -22.36 15.99 39.55
CA LYS A 153 -22.45 16.78 40.77
C LYS A 153 -21.67 18.11 40.68
N TYR A 154 -20.58 18.13 39.94
CA TYR A 154 -19.69 19.29 39.80
C TYR A 154 -19.40 19.61 38.31
N PRO A 155 -20.40 19.98 37.48
CA PRO A 155 -20.20 20.11 36.03
C PRO A 155 -19.20 21.20 35.61
N THR A 156 -19.01 22.20 36.46
CA THR A 156 -18.18 23.39 36.17
C THR A 156 -16.91 23.45 37.02
N ASP A 157 -16.58 22.39 37.77
CA ASP A 157 -15.43 22.38 38.70
C ASP A 157 -14.57 21.11 38.46
N PRO A 158 -13.68 21.15 37.43
CA PRO A 158 -12.83 20.02 37.06
C PRO A 158 -11.96 19.48 38.18
N GLU A 159 -11.48 20.33 39.07
CA GLU A 159 -10.64 19.94 40.21
C GLU A 159 -11.32 18.90 41.13
N LYS A 160 -12.66 18.81 41.10
CA LYS A 160 -13.43 17.83 41.90
C LYS A 160 -13.52 16.44 41.31
N PHE A 161 -13.26 16.29 40.02
CA PHE A 161 -13.37 15.00 39.32
C PHE A 161 -12.09 14.53 38.64
N VAL A 162 -11.05 15.37 38.53
CA VAL A 162 -9.73 15.00 37.95
C VAL A 162 -9.15 13.72 38.58
N ASP A 163 -9.17 13.57 39.90
CA ASP A 163 -8.68 12.34 40.54
C ASP A 163 -9.48 11.11 40.10
N SER A 164 -10.81 11.25 39.95
CA SER A 164 -11.66 10.13 39.49
C SER A 164 -11.46 9.80 38.02
N GLU A 165 -11.02 10.78 37.23
CA GLU A 165 -10.70 10.64 35.82
C GLU A 165 -9.36 9.94 35.62
N PHE A 166 -8.36 10.29 36.42
CA PHE A 166 -7.10 9.53 36.47
C PHE A 166 -7.34 8.06 36.83
N ASN A 167 -8.16 7.78 37.85
CA ASN A 167 -8.52 6.41 38.23
C ASN A 167 -9.27 5.66 37.11
N LEU A 168 -10.06 6.37 36.29
CA LEU A 168 -10.75 5.78 35.14
C LEU A 168 -9.75 5.40 34.05
N LEU A 169 -8.81 6.29 33.73
CA LEU A 169 -7.74 6.02 32.76
C LEU A 169 -6.85 4.85 33.20
N GLU A 170 -6.49 4.77 34.48
CA GLU A 170 -5.74 3.65 35.04
C GLU A 170 -6.53 2.33 34.94
N ALA A 171 -7.84 2.36 35.22
CA ALA A 171 -8.70 1.21 35.07
C ALA A 171 -8.81 0.74 33.59
N LEU A 172 -8.89 1.67 32.63
CA LEU A 172 -8.86 1.35 31.21
C LEU A 172 -7.54 0.70 30.80
N ARG A 173 -6.40 1.28 31.21
CA ARG A 173 -5.08 0.72 30.92
C ARG A 173 -4.88 -0.68 31.49
N SER A 174 -5.52 -1.00 32.62
CA SER A 174 -5.46 -2.36 33.17
C SER A 174 -6.06 -3.43 32.25
N LEU A 175 -6.85 -3.04 31.23
CA LEU A 175 -7.44 -3.95 30.25
C LEU A 175 -6.46 -4.43 29.17
N PHE A 176 -5.31 -3.77 28.97
CA PHE A 176 -4.30 -4.24 28.02
C PHE A 176 -3.88 -5.68 28.29
N LEU A 177 -3.78 -6.06 29.58
CA LEU A 177 -3.43 -7.42 29.98
C LEU A 177 -4.45 -8.49 29.52
N LEU A 178 -5.62 -8.10 29.02
CA LEU A 178 -6.62 -9.05 28.53
C LEU A 178 -6.28 -9.61 27.15
N SER A 179 -5.45 -8.93 26.34
CA SER A 179 -4.99 -9.43 25.03
C SER A 179 -4.10 -10.68 25.16
N THR A 180 -3.45 -10.88 26.31
CA THR A 180 -2.52 -12.01 26.50
C THR A 180 -3.18 -13.39 26.56
N ASN A 181 -4.50 -13.48 26.76
CA ASN A 181 -5.24 -14.76 26.71
C ASN A 181 -6.69 -14.56 26.24
N PRO A 182 -6.92 -14.25 24.94
CA PRO A 182 -8.23 -13.85 24.42
C PRO A 182 -9.30 -14.93 24.58
N ALA A 183 -8.92 -16.20 24.42
CA ALA A 183 -9.81 -17.35 24.54
C ALA A 183 -10.51 -17.42 25.91
N MET A 184 -9.86 -16.94 26.97
CA MET A 184 -10.43 -16.90 28.31
C MET A 184 -11.01 -15.54 28.67
N THR A 185 -10.35 -14.44 28.29
CA THR A 185 -10.69 -13.09 28.74
C THR A 185 -11.88 -12.49 27.99
N TYR A 186 -11.98 -12.71 26.68
CA TYR A 186 -12.99 -12.04 25.84
C TYR A 186 -14.41 -12.54 26.11
N PRO A 187 -14.67 -13.84 26.35
CA PRO A 187 -15.98 -14.28 26.82
C PRO A 187 -16.40 -13.59 28.13
N ILE A 188 -15.45 -13.34 29.04
CA ILE A 188 -15.73 -12.65 30.31
C ILE A 188 -16.03 -11.16 30.07
N LEU A 189 -15.36 -10.51 29.11
CA LEU A 189 -15.66 -9.14 28.70
C LEU A 189 -17.11 -9.02 28.22
N LEU A 190 -17.54 -9.97 27.37
CA LEU A 190 -18.90 -10.05 26.82
C LEU A 190 -19.96 -10.30 27.92
N ASP A 191 -19.71 -11.25 28.82
CA ASP A 191 -20.61 -11.58 29.95
C ASP A 191 -20.87 -10.37 30.87
N ASN A 192 -19.91 -9.44 30.96
CA ASN A 192 -20.03 -8.22 31.77
C ASN A 192 -20.50 -6.99 30.97
N ALA A 193 -20.92 -7.15 29.71
CA ALA A 193 -21.34 -6.06 28.83
C ALA A 193 -20.28 -4.95 28.67
N THR A 194 -18.99 -5.32 28.75
CA THR A 194 -17.88 -4.36 28.65
C THR A 194 -17.87 -3.62 27.30
N PRO A 195 -18.22 -4.24 26.15
CA PRO A 195 -18.38 -3.50 24.89
C PRO A 195 -19.30 -2.28 24.99
N ASN A 196 -20.42 -2.38 25.72
CA ASN A 196 -21.34 -1.27 25.93
C ASN A 196 -20.69 -0.16 26.76
N THR A 197 -19.94 -0.52 27.80
CA THR A 197 -19.21 0.44 28.62
C THR A 197 -18.13 1.17 27.80
N LEU A 198 -17.37 0.45 26.97
CA LEU A 198 -16.37 1.06 26.08
C LEU A 198 -17.02 1.99 25.05
N ALA A 199 -18.15 1.58 24.45
CA ALA A 199 -18.93 2.42 23.54
C ALA A 199 -19.40 3.73 24.21
N ASP A 200 -19.94 3.65 25.43
CA ASP A 200 -20.35 4.84 26.19
C ASP A 200 -19.16 5.79 26.45
N LEU A 201 -17.98 5.24 26.75
CA LEU A 201 -16.76 6.01 27.00
C LEU A 201 -16.17 6.66 25.76
N LEU A 202 -16.40 6.14 24.55
CA LEU A 202 -16.01 6.82 23.31
C LEU A 202 -16.68 8.19 23.17
N SER A 203 -17.86 8.39 23.76
CA SER A 203 -18.55 9.69 23.73
C SER A 203 -18.16 10.64 24.87
N HIS A 204 -17.13 10.30 25.66
CA HIS A 204 -16.75 11.07 26.84
C HIS A 204 -16.22 12.47 26.49
N GLU A 205 -16.48 13.45 27.38
CA GLU A 205 -16.18 14.87 27.14
C GLU A 205 -14.68 15.21 27.15
N ASN A 206 -13.91 14.56 28.03
CA ASN A 206 -12.44 14.62 27.95
C ASN A 206 -11.96 13.61 26.92
N LEU A 207 -11.15 14.07 25.95
CA LEU A 207 -10.63 13.29 24.83
C LEU A 207 -9.56 12.29 25.23
N ASP A 208 -8.92 12.43 26.39
CA ASP A 208 -7.99 11.39 26.91
C ASP A 208 -8.68 10.05 27.12
N VAL A 209 -9.96 10.07 27.53
CA VAL A 209 -10.75 8.86 27.80
C VAL A 209 -11.08 8.08 26.52
N PRO A 210 -11.69 8.66 25.47
CA PRO A 210 -11.94 7.95 24.22
C PRO A 210 -10.62 7.54 23.54
N VAL A 211 -9.55 8.33 23.63
CA VAL A 211 -8.23 7.91 23.12
C VAL A 211 -7.74 6.66 23.86
N ALA A 212 -7.81 6.62 25.19
CA ALA A 212 -7.45 5.42 25.95
C ALA A 212 -8.35 4.22 25.64
N VAL A 213 -9.63 4.43 25.33
CA VAL A 213 -10.52 3.35 24.87
C VAL A 213 -10.08 2.83 23.50
N VAL A 214 -9.73 3.72 22.57
CA VAL A 214 -9.24 3.35 21.24
C VAL A 214 -7.94 2.53 21.36
N GLU A 215 -6.97 2.97 22.18
CA GLU A 215 -5.73 2.23 22.41
C GLU A 215 -6.00 0.82 22.97
N VAL A 216 -6.91 0.70 23.95
CA VAL A 216 -7.30 -0.61 24.49
C VAL A 216 -7.95 -1.47 23.41
N LEU A 217 -8.85 -0.92 22.60
CA LEU A 217 -9.50 -1.67 21.53
C LEU A 217 -8.53 -2.08 20.42
N GLU A 218 -7.55 -1.22 20.10
CA GLU A 218 -6.50 -1.51 19.13
C GLU A 218 -5.70 -2.73 19.56
N GLU A 219 -5.23 -2.76 20.81
CA GLU A 219 -4.51 -3.91 21.38
C GLU A 219 -5.38 -5.16 21.41
N LEU A 220 -6.62 -5.07 21.88
CA LEU A 220 -7.51 -6.23 21.99
C LEU A 220 -7.89 -6.82 20.62
N LEU A 221 -7.76 -6.05 19.56
CA LEU A 221 -8.16 -6.44 18.20
C LEU A 221 -6.96 -6.51 17.25
N ASP A 222 -5.74 -6.68 17.78
CA ASP A 222 -4.56 -6.84 16.94
C ASP A 222 -4.68 -8.12 16.09
N PRO A 223 -4.61 -8.03 14.74
CA PRO A 223 -4.62 -9.20 13.88
C PRO A 223 -3.32 -10.03 13.97
N GLU A 224 -2.18 -9.44 14.37
CA GLU A 224 -0.91 -10.16 14.55
C GLU A 224 -1.03 -11.22 15.64
N ASP A 225 -1.88 -10.96 16.63
CA ASP A 225 -2.24 -11.91 17.67
C ASP A 225 -2.88 -13.21 17.13
N LEU A 226 -3.41 -13.22 15.91
CA LEU A 226 -4.00 -14.42 15.32
C LEU A 226 -3.01 -15.24 14.47
N GLU A 227 -1.81 -14.72 14.25
CA GLU A 227 -0.74 -15.40 13.51
C GLU A 227 -0.08 -16.43 14.44
N ASP A 228 0.01 -17.68 13.99
CA ASP A 228 0.76 -18.72 14.71
C ASP A 228 2.24 -18.36 14.62
N ASP A 229 2.85 -18.01 15.75
CA ASP A 229 4.26 -17.67 15.90
C ASP A 229 5.16 -18.90 15.71
N GLY A 230 5.09 -19.57 14.56
CA GLY A 230 6.14 -20.43 13.99
C GLY A 230 6.64 -21.64 14.80
N ASP A 231 6.18 -21.87 16.02
CA ASP A 231 6.47 -23.05 16.80
C ASP A 231 5.37 -24.07 16.50
N GLU A 232 5.76 -25.15 15.83
CA GLU A 232 4.92 -26.22 15.27
C GLU A 232 4.11 -27.04 16.32
N GLU A 233 3.79 -26.46 17.48
CA GLU A 233 3.10 -27.10 18.61
C GLU A 233 2.04 -26.22 19.31
N GLU A 234 1.55 -25.10 18.74
CA GLU A 234 0.28 -24.56 19.23
C GLU A 234 -0.85 -25.52 18.86
N ASP A 235 -1.58 -26.00 19.88
CA ASP A 235 -2.76 -26.84 19.71
C ASP A 235 -3.72 -26.15 18.73
N GLU A 236 -4.04 -26.76 17.59
CA GLU A 236 -5.01 -26.22 16.60
C GLU A 236 -6.31 -25.74 17.27
N ALA A 237 -6.73 -26.44 18.33
CA ALA A 237 -7.89 -26.10 19.15
C ALA A 237 -7.74 -24.80 19.97
N ALA A 238 -6.54 -24.47 20.45
CA ALA A 238 -6.26 -23.22 21.15
C ALA A 238 -6.29 -22.03 20.17
N SER A 239 -5.67 -22.21 19.00
CA SER A 239 -5.67 -21.24 17.91
C SER A 239 -7.11 -20.98 17.39
N GLU A 240 -7.93 -22.03 17.23
CA GLU A 240 -9.35 -21.92 16.90
C GLU A 240 -10.14 -21.18 18.01
N ALA A 241 -9.87 -21.48 19.29
CA ALA A 241 -10.52 -20.80 20.41
C ALA A 241 -10.16 -19.30 20.47
N LYS A 242 -8.91 -18.91 20.19
CA LYS A 242 -8.48 -17.50 20.10
C LYS A 242 -9.23 -16.77 18.98
N ARG A 243 -9.31 -17.36 17.78
CA ARG A 243 -10.07 -16.80 16.65
C ARG A 243 -11.57 -16.67 16.95
N ALA A 244 -12.17 -17.68 17.58
CA ALA A 244 -13.58 -17.64 17.96
C ALA A 244 -13.87 -16.55 19.01
N ALA A 245 -12.97 -16.38 19.98
CA ALA A 245 -13.07 -15.34 21.00
C ALA A 245 -12.91 -13.93 20.41
N MET A 246 -11.93 -13.73 19.52
CA MET A 246 -11.72 -12.47 18.79
C MET A 246 -12.97 -12.08 18.00
N LYS A 247 -13.52 -13.03 17.24
CA LYS A 247 -14.75 -12.81 16.49
C LYS A 247 -15.95 -12.47 17.39
N ALA A 248 -16.10 -13.17 18.51
CA ALA A 248 -17.18 -12.89 19.45
C ALA A 248 -17.05 -11.49 20.08
N LEU A 249 -15.83 -11.04 20.38
CA LEU A 249 -15.58 -9.68 20.87
C LEU A 249 -15.94 -8.66 19.79
N LEU A 250 -15.50 -8.88 18.56
CA LEU A 250 -15.79 -8.02 17.41
C LEU A 250 -17.31 -7.88 17.19
N ASP A 251 -18.03 -8.99 17.16
CA ASP A 251 -19.50 -9.00 17.04
C ASP A 251 -20.16 -8.20 18.17
N GLY A 252 -19.69 -8.37 19.42
CA GLY A 252 -20.18 -7.61 20.56
C GLY A 252 -19.90 -6.09 20.49
N LEU A 253 -18.76 -5.69 19.93
CA LEU A 253 -18.42 -4.27 19.71
C LEU A 253 -19.25 -3.65 18.59
N VAL A 254 -19.50 -4.41 17.52
CA VAL A 254 -20.41 -4.01 16.42
C VAL A 254 -21.82 -3.81 16.96
N GLU A 255 -22.34 -4.76 17.75
CA GLU A 255 -23.66 -4.62 18.39
C GLU A 255 -23.74 -3.44 19.36
N ALA A 256 -22.64 -3.11 20.03
CA ALA A 256 -22.55 -1.94 20.91
C ALA A 256 -22.42 -0.59 20.16
N GLY A 257 -22.28 -0.61 18.82
CA GLY A 257 -22.18 0.60 17.99
C GLY A 257 -20.79 1.25 17.99
N VAL A 258 -19.74 0.51 18.37
CA VAL A 258 -18.35 1.03 18.44
C VAL A 258 -17.86 1.51 17.08
N VAL A 259 -18.18 0.78 16.00
CA VAL A 259 -17.76 1.10 14.63
C VAL A 259 -18.13 2.54 14.23
N ASP A 260 -19.37 2.96 14.48
CA ASP A 260 -19.83 4.32 14.17
C ASP A 260 -19.16 5.38 15.07
N LEU A 261 -18.92 5.05 16.34
CA LEU A 261 -18.35 5.96 17.33
C LEU A 261 -16.86 6.23 17.12
N VAL A 262 -16.11 5.25 16.61
CA VAL A 262 -14.67 5.38 16.28
C VAL A 262 -14.47 6.42 15.18
N VAL A 263 -15.26 6.38 14.10
CA VAL A 263 -15.19 7.42 13.04
C VAL A 263 -15.59 8.80 13.58
N ALA A 264 -16.59 8.86 14.47
CA ALA A 264 -16.99 10.12 15.09
C ALA A 264 -15.86 10.74 15.95
N GLN A 265 -14.94 9.95 16.50
CA GLN A 265 -13.78 10.48 17.24
C GLN A 265 -12.81 11.25 16.36
N LEU A 266 -12.57 10.79 15.13
CA LEU A 266 -11.64 11.47 14.20
C LEU A 266 -12.01 12.95 13.96
N GLN A 267 -13.30 13.30 14.06
CA GLN A 267 -13.77 14.67 13.90
C GLN A 267 -13.54 15.57 15.12
N ARG A 268 -13.29 14.98 16.29
CA ARG A 268 -13.20 15.68 17.58
C ARG A 268 -11.76 15.97 17.99
N LEU A 269 -10.82 15.15 17.52
CA LEU A 269 -9.40 15.25 17.87
C LEU A 269 -8.72 16.45 17.20
N ASN A 270 -7.89 17.14 17.97
CA ASN A 270 -7.09 18.29 17.58
C ASN A 270 -5.60 17.97 17.66
N GLU A 271 -4.98 17.73 16.51
CA GLU A 271 -3.55 17.40 16.42
C GLU A 271 -2.59 18.53 16.81
N GLU A 272 -3.06 19.71 17.18
CA GLU A 272 -2.21 20.69 17.89
C GLU A 272 -1.80 20.21 19.27
N ASP A 273 -2.60 19.31 19.87
CA ASP A 273 -2.22 18.56 21.05
C ASP A 273 -1.52 17.24 20.64
N GLU A 274 -0.40 16.94 21.28
CA GLU A 274 0.40 15.75 20.98
C GLU A 274 -0.32 14.44 21.36
N GLY A 275 -1.05 14.43 22.47
CA GLY A 275 -1.84 13.27 22.90
C GLY A 275 -2.98 12.99 21.93
N GLU A 276 -3.73 14.02 21.54
CA GLU A 276 -4.81 13.89 20.56
C GLU A 276 -4.27 13.54 19.16
N ARG A 277 -3.06 13.99 18.80
CA ARG A 277 -2.38 13.59 17.56
C ARG A 277 -2.07 12.10 17.52
N ASN A 278 -1.58 11.54 18.63
CA ASN A 278 -1.42 10.09 18.76
C ASN A 278 -2.78 9.38 18.75
N GLY A 279 -3.80 10.00 19.33
CA GLY A 279 -5.18 9.52 19.25
C GLY A 279 -5.68 9.32 17.82
N VAL A 280 -5.32 10.22 16.88
CA VAL A 280 -5.66 10.05 15.46
C VAL A 280 -4.99 8.80 14.87
N PHE A 281 -3.70 8.60 15.18
CA PHE A 281 -2.94 7.44 14.73
C PHE A 281 -3.59 6.14 15.22
N HIS A 282 -3.82 6.02 16.53
CA HIS A 282 -4.45 4.85 17.15
C HIS A 282 -5.88 4.62 16.62
N THR A 283 -6.62 5.69 16.30
CA THR A 283 -7.95 5.56 15.71
C THR A 283 -7.90 5.00 14.29
N LEU A 284 -6.94 5.42 13.47
CA LEU A 284 -6.73 4.84 12.13
C LEU A 284 -6.28 3.38 12.23
N SER A 285 -5.38 3.07 13.16
CA SER A 285 -4.91 1.71 13.47
C SER A 285 -6.03 0.77 13.89
N LEU A 286 -6.88 1.21 14.81
CA LEU A 286 -8.07 0.45 15.18
C LEU A 286 -8.99 0.20 13.96
N ILE A 287 -9.20 1.20 13.10
CA ILE A 287 -10.02 1.02 11.88
C ILE A 287 -9.36 0.02 10.93
N GLU A 288 -8.04 0.05 10.76
CA GLU A 288 -7.30 -0.94 9.98
C GLU A 288 -7.50 -2.35 10.56
N ASN A 289 -7.29 -2.54 11.86
CA ASN A 289 -7.48 -3.82 12.54
C ASN A 289 -8.90 -4.37 12.32
N LEU A 290 -9.93 -3.52 12.46
CA LEU A 290 -11.32 -3.90 12.21
C LEU A 290 -11.54 -4.39 10.76
N ILE A 291 -10.96 -3.70 9.78
CA ILE A 291 -11.09 -4.06 8.35
C ILE A 291 -10.29 -5.33 8.04
N THR A 292 -9.09 -5.47 8.60
CA THR A 292 -8.22 -6.64 8.42
C THR A 292 -8.84 -7.91 9.02
N LEU A 293 -9.46 -7.80 10.20
CA LEU A 293 -10.18 -8.90 10.83
C LEU A 293 -11.49 -9.24 10.11
N THR A 294 -12.24 -8.24 9.64
CA THR A 294 -13.52 -8.43 8.95
C THR A 294 -13.74 -7.33 7.91
N PRO A 295 -13.40 -7.59 6.62
CA PRO A 295 -13.49 -6.58 5.56
C PRO A 295 -14.88 -5.95 5.39
N GLN A 296 -15.95 -6.68 5.71
CA GLN A 296 -17.33 -6.17 5.63
C GLN A 296 -17.57 -4.96 6.54
N LEU A 297 -16.79 -4.80 7.61
CA LEU A 297 -16.86 -3.64 8.51
C LEU A 297 -16.42 -2.33 7.86
N ALA A 298 -15.83 -2.38 6.66
CA ALA A 298 -15.60 -1.18 5.87
C ALA A 298 -16.91 -0.56 5.33
N SER A 299 -17.99 -1.33 5.15
CA SER A 299 -19.23 -0.83 4.51
C SER A 299 -19.83 0.39 5.22
N PRO A 300 -19.97 0.42 6.56
CA PRO A 300 -20.37 1.63 7.29
C PRO A 300 -19.42 2.82 7.07
N PHE A 301 -18.11 2.59 7.03
CA PHE A 301 -17.10 3.64 6.84
C PHE A 301 -17.17 4.27 5.44
N LEU A 302 -17.51 3.48 4.43
CA LEU A 302 -17.62 3.88 3.03
C LEU A 302 -18.96 4.54 2.67
N SER A 303 -19.97 4.39 3.53
CA SER A 303 -21.29 4.97 3.35
C SER A 303 -21.25 6.48 3.05
N PRO A 304 -22.14 7.02 2.20
CA PRO A 304 -22.33 8.46 2.00
C PRO A 304 -22.57 9.28 3.26
N LYS A 305 -23.07 8.64 4.32
CA LYS A 305 -23.32 9.29 5.62
C LYS A 305 -22.08 9.36 6.51
N SER A 306 -21.10 8.49 6.26
CA SER A 306 -19.84 8.48 6.99
C SER A 306 -18.95 9.61 6.50
N SER A 307 -18.25 10.24 7.44
CA SER A 307 -17.26 11.28 7.14
C SER A 307 -15.87 10.72 6.87
N PHE A 308 -15.66 9.41 7.01
CA PHE A 308 -14.35 8.78 7.00
C PHE A 308 -13.57 9.07 5.71
N LEU A 309 -14.13 8.79 4.53
CA LEU A 309 -13.47 9.09 3.25
C LEU A 309 -13.14 10.58 3.09
N SER A 310 -14.08 11.45 3.49
CA SER A 310 -13.86 12.90 3.43
C SER A 310 -12.75 13.35 4.37
N PHE A 311 -12.63 12.73 5.55
CA PHE A 311 -11.55 12.97 6.51
C PHE A 311 -10.21 12.57 5.89
N LEU A 312 -10.10 11.35 5.35
CA LEU A 312 -8.88 10.87 4.71
C LEU A 312 -8.43 11.82 3.59
N VAL A 313 -9.30 12.12 2.63
CA VAL A 313 -8.96 13.00 1.49
C VAL A 313 -8.56 14.41 1.94
N GLN A 314 -9.21 14.97 2.96
CA GLN A 314 -8.84 16.29 3.48
C GLN A 314 -7.42 16.30 4.08
N ARG A 315 -6.97 15.18 4.68
CA ARG A 315 -5.63 15.04 5.23
C ARG A 315 -4.53 15.09 4.17
N LEU A 316 -4.76 14.48 3.01
CA LEU A 316 -3.79 14.46 1.91
C LEU A 316 -3.35 15.87 1.51
N GLY A 317 -4.27 16.85 1.58
CA GLY A 317 -4.05 18.26 1.25
C GLY A 317 -3.42 19.12 2.35
N GLN A 318 -3.03 18.55 3.50
CA GLN A 318 -2.44 19.29 4.63
C GLN A 318 -0.90 19.42 4.54
N ASP A 319 -0.35 19.55 3.34
CA ASP A 319 1.09 19.61 3.03
C ASP A 319 1.85 20.84 3.59
N LYS A 320 1.12 21.78 4.22
CA LYS A 320 1.67 22.99 4.85
C LYS A 320 1.73 22.91 6.37
N LYS A 321 1.26 21.82 6.97
CA LYS A 321 1.36 21.58 8.41
C LYS A 321 2.80 21.21 8.79
N PRO A 322 3.18 21.28 10.09
CA PRO A 322 4.50 20.83 10.54
C PRO A 322 4.76 19.37 10.14
N VAL A 323 6.02 19.03 9.92
CA VAL A 323 6.44 17.67 9.48
C VAL A 323 5.98 16.57 10.45
N GLU A 324 5.83 16.89 11.73
CA GLU A 324 5.29 15.97 12.74
C GLU A 324 3.85 15.48 12.44
N TYR A 325 3.12 16.18 11.57
CA TYR A 325 1.77 15.80 11.13
C TYR A 325 1.82 14.88 9.90
N ASP A 326 2.99 14.74 9.26
CA ASP A 326 3.10 13.93 8.05
C ASP A 326 2.83 12.46 8.34
N GLN A 327 3.09 11.95 9.55
CA GLN A 327 2.76 10.56 9.92
C GLN A 327 1.26 10.26 9.75
N ASN A 328 0.38 11.05 10.39
CA ASN A 328 -1.07 10.88 10.25
C ASN A 328 -1.57 11.16 8.83
N ARG A 329 -0.90 12.07 8.10
CA ARG A 329 -1.21 12.35 6.69
C ARG A 329 -0.83 11.18 5.78
N TYR A 330 0.30 10.54 6.02
CA TYR A 330 0.77 9.38 5.28
C TYR A 330 -0.09 8.18 5.56
N TYR A 331 -0.43 7.96 6.84
CA TYR A 331 -1.35 6.92 7.24
C TYR A 331 -2.75 7.13 6.65
N ALA A 332 -3.22 8.38 6.55
CA ALA A 332 -4.49 8.66 5.88
C ALA A 332 -4.46 8.32 4.38
N ALA A 333 -3.32 8.45 3.69
CA ALA A 333 -3.19 8.03 2.30
C ALA A 333 -3.17 6.50 2.16
N GLU A 334 -2.50 5.81 3.07
CA GLU A 334 -2.51 4.35 3.16
C GLU A 334 -3.92 3.81 3.41
N MET A 335 -4.62 4.34 4.42
CA MET A 335 -6.00 3.97 4.71
C MET A 335 -6.93 4.25 3.52
N LEU A 336 -6.73 5.36 2.79
CA LEU A 336 -7.51 5.64 1.59
C LEU A 336 -7.26 4.62 0.48
N ALA A 337 -5.99 4.25 0.27
CA ALA A 337 -5.63 3.22 -0.71
C ALA A 337 -6.19 1.85 -0.31
N LEU A 338 -6.06 1.46 0.96
CA LEU A 338 -6.57 0.22 1.53
C LEU A 338 -8.08 0.13 1.31
N VAL A 339 -8.87 1.10 1.79
CA VAL A 339 -10.33 0.99 1.73
C VAL A 339 -10.85 1.01 0.30
N LEU A 340 -10.25 1.80 -0.60
CA LEU A 340 -10.65 1.83 -2.01
C LEU A 340 -10.15 0.62 -2.81
N SER A 341 -9.30 -0.23 -2.24
CA SER A 341 -8.81 -1.46 -2.87
C SER A 341 -9.61 -2.70 -2.47
N LEU A 342 -10.58 -2.56 -1.55
CA LEU A 342 -11.35 -3.68 -1.04
C LEU A 342 -12.19 -4.33 -2.16
N PRO A 343 -12.42 -5.66 -2.11
CA PRO A 343 -13.25 -6.31 -3.12
C PRO A 343 -14.70 -5.85 -3.04
N ALA A 344 -15.25 -5.37 -4.16
CA ALA A 344 -16.61 -4.82 -4.20
C ALA A 344 -17.70 -5.89 -4.06
N GLU A 345 -17.34 -7.16 -4.26
CA GLU A 345 -18.22 -8.32 -4.01
C GLU A 345 -18.37 -8.62 -2.52
N VAL A 346 -17.43 -8.13 -1.70
CA VAL A 346 -17.31 -8.42 -0.28
C VAL A 346 -17.79 -7.23 0.56
N VAL A 347 -17.56 -6.00 0.09
CA VAL A 347 -17.83 -4.77 0.84
C VAL A 347 -18.91 -3.93 0.16
N ASP A 348 -20.02 -3.73 0.87
CA ASP A 348 -21.15 -2.95 0.36
C ASP A 348 -20.77 -1.47 0.25
N GLY A 349 -21.11 -0.85 -0.90
CA GLY A 349 -20.83 0.57 -1.16
C GLY A 349 -19.42 0.87 -1.67
N GLU A 350 -18.58 -0.15 -1.90
CA GLU A 350 -17.20 0.05 -2.37
C GLU A 350 -17.11 0.73 -3.75
N ASN A 351 -17.89 0.26 -4.72
CA ASN A 351 -17.95 0.91 -6.04
C ASN A 351 -18.52 2.33 -5.94
N GLU A 352 -19.48 2.57 -5.04
CA GLU A 352 -20.01 3.92 -4.79
C GLU A 352 -18.92 4.82 -4.17
N ALA A 353 -18.13 4.32 -3.22
CA ALA A 353 -17.01 5.03 -2.62
C ALA A 353 -15.96 5.45 -3.65
N ARG A 354 -15.56 4.53 -4.54
CA ARG A 354 -14.65 4.84 -5.66
C ARG A 354 -15.24 5.90 -6.60
N GLN A 355 -16.53 5.81 -6.92
CA GLN A 355 -17.21 6.79 -7.76
C GLN A 355 -17.33 8.16 -7.08
N ARG A 356 -17.52 8.20 -5.75
CA ARG A 356 -17.56 9.43 -4.94
C ARG A 356 -16.25 10.22 -4.99
N VAL A 357 -15.12 9.55 -5.21
CA VAL A 357 -13.84 10.23 -5.46
C VAL A 357 -13.97 11.23 -6.62
N GLY A 358 -14.71 10.85 -7.67
CA GLY A 358 -15.02 11.73 -8.80
C GLY A 358 -16.10 12.78 -8.49
N THR A 359 -17.22 12.36 -7.89
CA THR A 359 -18.38 13.26 -7.72
C THR A 359 -18.23 14.29 -6.59
N GLU A 360 -17.36 14.04 -5.61
CA GLU A 360 -17.08 14.95 -4.49
C GLU A 360 -15.83 15.82 -4.71
N GLY A 361 -15.23 15.78 -5.90
CA GLY A 361 -14.06 16.59 -6.25
C GLY A 361 -12.76 16.14 -5.57
N TRP A 362 -12.69 14.90 -5.12
CA TRP A 362 -11.52 14.36 -4.43
C TRP A 362 -10.40 13.97 -5.41
N VAL A 363 -10.71 13.76 -6.69
CA VAL A 363 -9.70 13.64 -7.75
C VAL A 363 -8.75 14.84 -7.76
N ASP A 364 -9.27 16.07 -7.62
CA ASP A 364 -8.44 17.28 -7.56
C ASP A 364 -7.48 17.26 -6.35
N SER A 365 -7.92 16.73 -5.22
CA SER A 365 -7.08 16.61 -4.01
C SER A 365 -5.93 15.63 -4.23
N LEU A 366 -6.22 14.46 -4.82
CA LEU A 366 -5.21 13.47 -5.21
C LEU A 366 -4.22 14.05 -6.23
N LEU A 367 -4.71 14.70 -7.29
CA LEU A 367 -3.86 15.33 -8.30
C LEU A 367 -2.97 16.43 -7.72
N LYS A 368 -3.49 17.25 -6.78
CA LYS A 368 -2.70 18.26 -6.08
C LYS A 368 -1.60 17.64 -5.22
N ALA A 369 -1.91 16.61 -4.44
CA ALA A 369 -0.93 15.87 -3.65
C ALA A 369 0.17 15.28 -4.53
N LEU A 370 -0.21 14.63 -5.64
CA LEU A 370 0.72 14.05 -6.60
C LEU A 370 1.53 15.10 -7.37
N SER A 371 0.99 16.31 -7.56
CA SER A 371 1.62 17.35 -8.40
C SER A 371 3.02 17.76 -7.96
N VAL A 372 3.37 17.55 -6.69
CA VAL A 372 4.70 17.81 -6.13
C VAL A 372 5.77 16.93 -6.81
N TYR A 373 5.42 15.69 -7.16
CA TYR A 373 6.32 14.70 -7.76
C TYR A 373 6.48 14.81 -9.28
N ARG A 374 5.91 15.87 -9.90
CA ARG A 374 6.11 16.14 -11.34
C ARG A 374 7.55 16.55 -11.69
N LYS A 375 8.30 17.03 -10.69
CA LYS A 375 9.69 17.53 -10.84
C LYS A 375 10.60 17.16 -9.67
N ARG A 376 10.03 16.84 -8.50
CA ARG A 376 10.76 16.49 -7.28
C ARG A 376 10.71 14.97 -7.08
N GLU A 377 11.75 14.38 -6.52
CA GLU A 377 11.67 13.03 -5.95
C GLU A 377 11.19 13.11 -4.49
N PRO A 378 10.51 12.08 -3.97
CA PRO A 378 10.28 11.94 -2.54
C PRO A 378 11.61 12.01 -1.75
N ALA A 379 11.58 12.59 -0.55
CA ALA A 379 12.75 12.83 0.28
C ALA A 379 13.06 11.67 1.25
N SER A 380 12.06 10.88 1.64
CA SER A 380 12.18 9.74 2.57
C SER A 380 11.43 8.51 2.04
N SER A 381 11.66 7.35 2.66
CA SER A 381 10.90 6.11 2.37
C SER A 381 9.41 6.32 2.59
N ASP A 382 9.03 6.93 3.71
CA ASP A 382 7.63 7.20 4.05
C ASP A 382 6.97 8.14 3.02
N GLU A 383 7.72 9.10 2.47
CA GLU A 383 7.20 9.95 1.40
C GLU A 383 7.06 9.20 0.07
N VAL A 384 7.93 8.22 -0.21
CA VAL A 384 7.75 7.30 -1.34
C VAL A 384 6.44 6.54 -1.17
N GLU A 385 6.22 5.92 -0.01
CA GLU A 385 4.99 5.18 0.29
C GLU A 385 3.75 6.07 0.21
N PHE A 386 3.79 7.29 0.76
CA PHE A 386 2.70 8.26 0.59
C PHE A 386 2.38 8.55 -0.88
N MET A 387 3.40 8.76 -1.71
CA MET A 387 3.22 8.97 -3.15
C MET A 387 2.58 7.75 -3.80
N GLU A 388 3.05 6.55 -3.49
CA GLU A 388 2.53 5.29 -4.03
C GLU A 388 1.08 5.04 -3.61
N ASN A 389 0.75 5.24 -2.34
CA ASN A 389 -0.61 5.13 -1.80
C ASN A 389 -1.57 6.13 -2.47
N CYS A 390 -1.13 7.36 -2.73
CA CYS A 390 -1.93 8.33 -3.49
C CYS A 390 -2.19 7.86 -4.94
N PHE A 391 -1.21 7.22 -5.58
CA PHE A 391 -1.39 6.64 -6.91
C PHE A 391 -2.31 5.42 -6.87
N ASP A 392 -2.15 4.53 -5.90
CA ASP A 392 -2.95 3.31 -5.80
C ASP A 392 -4.42 3.66 -5.49
N ALA A 393 -4.69 4.62 -4.60
CA ALA A 393 -6.03 5.17 -4.38
C ALA A 393 -6.66 5.75 -5.68
N LEU A 394 -5.87 6.50 -6.46
CA LEU A 394 -6.32 7.05 -7.75
C LEU A 394 -6.60 5.93 -8.78
N CYS A 395 -5.73 4.92 -8.88
CA CYS A 395 -5.90 3.78 -9.79
C CYS A 395 -7.15 2.97 -9.44
N SER A 396 -7.38 2.70 -8.15
CA SER A 396 -8.59 2.03 -7.67
C SER A 396 -9.85 2.81 -8.05
N ALA A 397 -9.84 4.13 -7.89
CA ALA A 397 -10.95 4.99 -8.27
C ALA A 397 -11.17 5.03 -9.80
N LEU A 398 -10.11 5.09 -10.61
CA LEU A 398 -10.18 5.07 -12.08
C LEU A 398 -10.68 3.73 -12.64
N SER A 399 -10.55 2.66 -11.87
CA SER A 399 -10.98 1.30 -12.24
C SER A 399 -12.40 0.99 -11.79
N SER A 400 -13.11 1.95 -11.19
CA SER A 400 -14.51 1.76 -10.78
C SER A 400 -15.40 1.42 -11.97
N PRO A 401 -16.46 0.62 -11.79
CA PRO A 401 -17.43 0.42 -12.86
C PRO A 401 -18.14 1.75 -13.17
N THR A 402 -18.46 1.95 -14.45
CA THR A 402 -19.26 3.10 -14.87
C THR A 402 -20.68 2.97 -14.30
N PRO A 403 -21.20 3.98 -13.59
CA PRO A 403 -22.56 3.92 -13.06
C PRO A 403 -23.58 3.90 -14.20
N PRO A 404 -24.77 3.31 -13.98
CA PRO A 404 -25.84 3.34 -14.96
C PRO A 404 -26.22 4.79 -15.29
N PRO A 405 -26.64 5.08 -16.53
CA PRO A 405 -26.96 6.44 -16.94
C PRO A 405 -28.14 6.99 -16.12
N ALA A 406 -28.07 8.28 -15.78
CA ALA A 406 -29.08 8.95 -14.95
C ALA A 406 -30.49 8.98 -15.60
N SER A 407 -30.56 8.81 -16.91
CA SER A 407 -31.79 8.66 -17.67
C SER A 407 -31.53 7.83 -18.93
N PRO A 408 -32.55 7.17 -19.53
CA PRO A 408 -32.38 6.35 -20.74
C PRO A 408 -31.76 7.10 -21.93
N ASP A 409 -31.92 8.43 -21.98
CA ASP A 409 -31.43 9.28 -23.07
C ASP A 409 -30.06 9.92 -22.77
N ALA A 410 -29.51 9.74 -21.56
CA ALA A 410 -28.23 10.31 -21.16
C ALA A 410 -27.09 9.31 -21.41
N PRO A 411 -25.92 9.78 -21.88
CA PRO A 411 -24.74 8.91 -21.96
C PRO A 411 -24.35 8.45 -20.55
N ALA A 412 -23.86 7.22 -20.44
CA ALA A 412 -23.13 6.80 -19.25
C ALA A 412 -21.89 7.70 -19.13
N VAL A 413 -21.54 8.06 -17.89
CA VAL A 413 -20.38 8.91 -17.61
C VAL A 413 -19.64 8.30 -16.45
N HIS A 414 -18.36 7.98 -16.65
CA HIS A 414 -17.51 7.56 -15.56
C HIS A 414 -17.08 8.80 -14.73
N PRO A 415 -17.53 8.94 -13.46
CA PRO A 415 -17.35 10.18 -12.70
C PRO A 415 -15.88 10.49 -12.43
N VAL A 416 -15.07 9.48 -12.10
CA VAL A 416 -13.63 9.66 -11.81
C VAL A 416 -12.85 10.04 -13.07
N LYS A 417 -13.04 9.33 -14.20
CA LYS A 417 -12.39 9.65 -15.48
C LYS A 417 -12.77 11.05 -15.99
N SER A 418 -14.04 11.45 -15.84
CA SER A 418 -14.49 12.81 -16.17
C SER A 418 -13.77 13.85 -15.29
N ALA A 419 -13.76 13.66 -13.97
CA ALA A 419 -13.10 14.58 -13.05
C ALA A 419 -11.58 14.62 -13.27
N PHE A 420 -10.96 13.48 -13.61
CA PHE A 420 -9.54 13.39 -13.93
C PHE A 420 -9.18 14.14 -15.22
N LEU A 421 -10.07 14.11 -16.21
CA LEU A 421 -9.93 14.92 -17.43
C LEU A 421 -10.05 16.42 -17.11
N ASP A 422 -11.07 16.82 -16.36
CA ASP A 422 -11.31 18.22 -16.00
C ASP A 422 -10.19 18.80 -15.11
N GLY A 423 -9.59 17.96 -14.25
CA GLY A 423 -8.48 18.31 -13.35
C GLY A 423 -7.09 18.35 -14.01
N GLU A 424 -6.99 18.29 -15.34
CA GLU A 424 -5.71 18.23 -16.08
C GLU A 424 -4.81 17.04 -15.64
N GLY A 425 -5.44 15.92 -15.26
CA GLY A 425 -4.73 14.73 -14.77
C GLY A 425 -3.82 14.13 -15.83
N VAL A 426 -4.26 14.09 -17.09
CA VAL A 426 -3.47 13.59 -18.23
C VAL A 426 -2.20 14.41 -18.40
N GLU A 427 -2.31 15.73 -18.39
CA GLU A 427 -1.19 16.66 -18.52
C GLU A 427 -0.19 16.48 -17.38
N LEU A 428 -0.68 16.34 -16.15
CA LEU A 428 0.17 16.10 -14.99
C LEU A 428 0.98 14.80 -15.14
N LEU A 429 0.33 13.70 -15.49
CA LEU A 429 1.00 12.41 -15.63
C LEU A 429 1.96 12.41 -16.82
N VAL A 430 1.62 13.06 -17.94
CA VAL A 430 2.56 13.23 -19.07
C VAL A 430 3.81 14.02 -18.66
N LEU A 431 3.67 15.03 -17.78
CA LEU A 431 4.83 15.74 -17.20
C LEU A 431 5.70 14.81 -16.34
N MET A 432 5.11 13.94 -15.52
CA MET A 432 5.83 12.96 -14.71
C MET A 432 6.58 11.94 -15.57
N LEU A 433 5.92 11.39 -16.60
CA LEU A 433 6.55 10.49 -17.57
C LEU A 433 7.77 11.14 -18.22
N LYS A 434 7.70 12.45 -18.50
CA LYS A 434 8.79 13.20 -19.13
C LYS A 434 9.93 13.52 -18.16
N ALA A 435 9.64 13.75 -16.88
CA ALA A 435 10.64 14.05 -15.85
C ALA A 435 11.56 12.86 -15.56
N LYS A 436 11.05 11.63 -15.73
CA LYS A 436 11.78 10.38 -15.47
C LYS A 436 12.25 10.22 -14.01
N ASN A 437 11.44 10.69 -13.08
CA ASN A 437 11.59 10.49 -11.64
C ASN A 437 10.95 9.16 -11.19
N LEU A 438 11.06 8.82 -9.90
CA LEU A 438 10.38 7.66 -9.29
C LEU A 438 8.86 7.59 -9.59
N SER A 439 8.18 8.74 -9.71
CA SER A 439 6.74 8.80 -10.05
C SER A 439 6.41 8.31 -11.46
N ARG A 440 7.40 8.05 -12.33
CA ARG A 440 7.19 7.69 -13.73
C ARG A 440 6.44 6.36 -13.90
N THR A 441 6.82 5.32 -13.17
CA THR A 441 6.21 3.98 -13.29
C THR A 441 4.75 4.03 -12.85
N ARG A 442 4.50 4.64 -11.68
CA ARG A 442 3.15 4.87 -11.15
C ARG A 442 2.28 5.74 -12.06
N ALA A 443 2.86 6.75 -12.70
CA ALA A 443 2.14 7.57 -13.69
C ALA A 443 1.80 6.80 -14.98
N ILE A 444 2.62 5.83 -15.40
CA ILE A 444 2.29 4.93 -16.52
C ILE A 444 1.09 4.06 -16.15
N LYS A 445 1.12 3.42 -14.97
CA LYS A 445 0.01 2.62 -14.44
C LYS A 445 -1.29 3.44 -14.34
N ALA A 446 -1.24 4.63 -13.76
CA ALA A 446 -2.43 5.48 -13.62
C ALA A 446 -2.99 5.95 -14.99
N LEU A 447 -2.14 6.21 -15.98
CA LEU A 447 -2.61 6.49 -17.35
C LEU A 447 -3.28 5.28 -17.97
N ASP A 448 -2.77 4.06 -17.73
CA ASP A 448 -3.35 2.83 -18.26
C ASP A 448 -4.82 2.68 -17.79
N HIS A 449 -5.03 2.75 -16.47
CA HIS A 449 -6.39 2.73 -15.88
C HIS A 449 -7.28 3.88 -16.41
N ALA A 450 -6.73 5.07 -16.59
CA ALA A 450 -7.48 6.23 -17.08
C ALA A 450 -7.94 6.06 -18.55
N LEU A 451 -7.08 5.54 -19.43
CA LEU A 451 -7.33 5.48 -20.87
C LEU A 451 -8.12 4.23 -21.30
N GLN A 452 -8.26 3.24 -20.42
CA GLN A 452 -8.98 2.00 -20.70
C GLN A 452 -10.50 2.20 -20.88
N GLY A 453 -11.12 1.37 -21.73
CA GLY A 453 -12.58 1.31 -21.92
C GLY A 453 -13.17 2.46 -22.72
N ARG A 454 -14.50 2.43 -22.93
CA ARG A 454 -15.22 3.44 -23.72
C ARG A 454 -15.11 4.83 -23.12
N GLU A 455 -15.26 4.91 -21.80
CA GLU A 455 -15.19 6.16 -21.03
C GLU A 455 -13.77 6.75 -20.97
N GLY A 456 -12.74 5.95 -21.34
CA GLY A 456 -11.37 6.40 -21.51
C GLY A 456 -11.09 7.10 -22.86
N ALA A 457 -12.00 7.03 -23.84
CA ALA A 457 -11.77 7.58 -25.17
C ALA A 457 -11.46 9.10 -25.19
N PRO A 458 -12.17 9.97 -24.44
CA PRO A 458 -11.80 11.38 -24.35
C PRO A 458 -10.39 11.59 -23.76
N LEU A 459 -9.99 10.75 -22.81
CA LEU A 459 -8.66 10.79 -22.19
C LEU A 459 -7.57 10.36 -23.20
N CYS A 460 -7.85 9.39 -24.07
CA CYS A 460 -6.96 9.01 -25.18
C CYS A 460 -6.69 10.19 -26.14
N GLU A 461 -7.72 10.94 -26.52
CA GLU A 461 -7.56 12.12 -27.38
C GLU A 461 -6.67 13.16 -26.70
N ARG A 462 -6.96 13.45 -25.43
CA ARG A 462 -6.27 14.44 -24.63
C ARG A 462 -4.82 14.05 -24.35
N PHE A 463 -4.53 12.76 -24.19
CA PHE A 463 -3.17 12.23 -24.11
C PHE A 463 -2.34 12.55 -25.35
N VAL A 464 -2.91 12.41 -26.55
CA VAL A 464 -2.23 12.75 -27.80
C VAL A 464 -2.02 14.27 -27.91
N GLU A 465 -3.02 15.06 -27.53
CA GLU A 465 -2.94 16.53 -27.52
C GLU A 465 -1.87 17.06 -26.54
N ALA A 466 -1.76 16.45 -25.36
CA ALA A 466 -0.77 16.75 -24.34
C ALA A 466 0.66 16.28 -24.71
N LEU A 467 0.89 15.86 -25.96
CA LEU A 467 2.17 15.36 -26.47
C LEU A 467 2.63 14.05 -25.80
N GLY A 468 1.69 13.26 -25.26
CA GLY A 468 1.94 11.99 -24.59
C GLY A 468 2.65 10.96 -25.46
N LEU A 469 2.35 10.92 -26.77
CA LEU A 469 2.95 9.97 -27.72
C LEU A 469 4.48 10.01 -27.72
N LYS A 470 5.10 11.20 -27.68
CA LYS A 470 6.56 11.29 -27.68
C LYS A 470 7.16 10.61 -26.45
N THR A 471 6.52 10.79 -25.31
CA THR A 471 7.00 10.25 -24.03
C THR A 471 6.70 8.76 -23.91
N LEU A 472 5.52 8.32 -24.35
CA LEU A 472 5.13 6.90 -24.43
C LEU A 472 6.14 6.11 -25.27
N PHE A 473 6.41 6.55 -26.51
CA PHE A 473 7.34 5.84 -27.38
C PHE A 473 8.79 5.94 -26.89
N SER A 474 9.17 7.00 -26.16
CA SER A 474 10.48 7.04 -25.49
C SER A 474 10.58 5.99 -24.39
N ALA A 475 9.49 5.72 -23.67
CA ALA A 475 9.43 4.66 -22.66
C ALA A 475 9.44 3.27 -23.31
N PHE A 476 8.59 3.05 -24.31
CA PHE A 476 8.47 1.79 -25.06
C PHE A 476 9.79 1.33 -25.71
N MET A 477 10.58 2.27 -26.23
CA MET A 477 11.88 1.96 -26.83
C MET A 477 12.95 1.58 -25.80
N GLY A 478 12.71 1.74 -24.49
CA GLY A 478 13.70 1.48 -23.43
C GLY A 478 14.97 2.34 -23.50
N ARG A 479 15.01 3.34 -24.40
CA ARG A 479 16.17 4.21 -24.60
C ARG A 479 16.21 5.27 -23.50
N SER A 480 17.03 5.04 -22.48
CA SER A 480 17.60 6.15 -21.72
C SER A 480 18.55 6.89 -22.67
N ASP A 481 18.28 8.17 -22.92
CA ASP A 481 19.10 9.00 -23.79
C ASP A 481 20.57 8.92 -23.38
N GLY A 482 21.37 8.27 -24.21
CA GLY A 482 22.84 8.30 -24.17
C GLY A 482 23.50 7.37 -23.15
N GLY A 483 23.78 6.12 -23.55
CA GLY A 483 25.06 5.39 -23.38
C GLY A 483 25.75 5.29 -22.00
N LYS A 484 25.22 5.90 -20.94
CA LYS A 484 25.76 5.87 -19.59
C LYS A 484 25.01 4.78 -18.83
N LYS A 485 25.52 3.56 -18.96
CA LYS A 485 25.20 2.44 -18.08
C LYS A 485 25.25 2.89 -16.62
N LYS A 486 24.23 2.47 -15.86
CA LYS A 486 24.18 2.37 -14.39
C LYS A 486 24.29 3.68 -13.61
N LYS A 487 23.16 4.35 -13.36
CA LYS A 487 22.99 5.03 -12.06
C LYS A 487 21.69 4.69 -11.33
N ASN A 488 20.55 4.49 -12.01
CA ASN A 488 19.31 4.09 -11.33
C ASN A 488 18.72 2.83 -11.99
N ALA A 489 19.02 1.65 -11.44
CA ALA A 489 18.38 0.40 -11.87
C ALA A 489 16.87 0.40 -11.61
N GLN A 490 16.40 1.17 -10.62
CA GLN A 490 14.99 1.40 -10.29
C GLN A 490 14.17 2.10 -11.39
N LEU A 491 14.80 2.73 -12.39
CA LEU A 491 14.08 3.44 -13.47
C LEU A 491 14.07 2.66 -14.80
N ALA A 492 14.65 1.46 -14.82
CA ALA A 492 14.53 0.59 -15.99
C ALA A 492 13.09 0.05 -16.05
N PRO A 493 12.44 0.08 -17.24
CA PRO A 493 11.09 -0.42 -17.37
C PRO A 493 11.05 -1.90 -16.96
N THR A 494 10.18 -2.22 -16.01
CA THR A 494 9.91 -3.58 -15.58
C THR A 494 9.05 -4.32 -16.60
N HIS A 495 8.79 -5.61 -16.36
CA HIS A 495 7.83 -6.35 -17.17
C HIS A 495 6.41 -5.78 -17.03
N GLU A 496 6.02 -5.38 -15.82
CA GLU A 496 4.76 -4.70 -15.53
C GLU A 496 4.67 -3.35 -16.27
N ASP A 497 5.75 -2.56 -16.29
CA ASP A 497 5.79 -1.32 -17.08
C ASP A 497 5.59 -1.60 -18.58
N THR A 498 6.14 -2.70 -19.09
CA THR A 498 5.99 -3.08 -20.51
C THR A 498 4.54 -3.45 -20.82
N GLU A 499 3.88 -4.16 -19.92
CA GLU A 499 2.46 -4.50 -20.01
C GLU A 499 1.59 -3.24 -20.04
N HIS A 500 1.76 -2.31 -19.09
CA HIS A 500 1.03 -1.04 -19.07
C HIS A 500 1.28 -0.19 -20.32
N LEU A 501 2.52 -0.17 -20.85
CA LEU A 501 2.83 0.54 -22.09
C LEU A 501 2.11 -0.07 -23.31
N LEU A 502 2.02 -1.40 -23.37
CA LEU A 502 1.29 -2.10 -24.43
C LEU A 502 -0.23 -1.91 -24.27
N SER A 503 -0.73 -1.91 -23.03
CA SER A 503 -2.13 -1.63 -22.72
C SER A 503 -2.51 -0.21 -23.13
N LEU A 504 -1.69 0.80 -22.82
CA LEU A 504 -1.86 2.17 -23.30
C LEU A 504 -1.91 2.25 -24.83
N LEU A 505 -1.01 1.56 -25.53
CA LEU A 505 -1.03 1.50 -27.00
C LEU A 505 -2.31 0.83 -27.50
N SER A 506 -2.73 -0.26 -26.88
CA SER A 506 -4.00 -0.94 -27.18
C SER A 506 -5.17 0.03 -27.02
N SER A 507 -5.29 0.73 -25.89
CA SER A 507 -6.37 1.71 -25.66
C SER A 507 -6.36 2.86 -26.66
N LEU A 508 -5.19 3.37 -27.05
CA LEU A 508 -5.10 4.38 -28.12
C LEU A 508 -5.56 3.83 -29.47
N PHE A 509 -5.23 2.58 -29.79
CA PHE A 509 -5.66 1.92 -31.03
C PHE A 509 -7.14 1.52 -31.01
N THR A 510 -7.72 1.23 -29.86
CA THR A 510 -9.16 0.93 -29.75
C THR A 510 -9.99 2.20 -29.79
N SER A 511 -9.57 3.24 -29.07
CA SER A 511 -10.44 4.40 -28.79
C SER A 511 -10.28 5.58 -29.74
N LEU A 512 -9.10 5.77 -30.36
CA LEU A 512 -8.91 6.88 -31.32
C LEU A 512 -9.58 6.54 -32.65
N PRO A 513 -10.57 7.32 -33.13
CA PRO A 513 -11.27 7.00 -34.36
C PRO A 513 -10.33 7.03 -35.58
N SER A 514 -10.57 6.11 -36.52
CA SER A 514 -9.91 6.09 -37.82
C SER A 514 -10.09 7.43 -38.56
N ASP A 515 -9.15 7.75 -39.46
CA ASP A 515 -9.14 8.98 -40.26
C ASP A 515 -9.06 10.31 -39.48
N THR A 516 -8.79 10.26 -38.17
CA THR A 516 -8.55 11.46 -37.37
C THR A 516 -7.07 11.89 -37.38
N PRO A 517 -6.76 13.19 -37.25
CA PRO A 517 -5.38 13.65 -37.13
C PRO A 517 -4.63 13.03 -35.94
N LEU A 518 -5.35 12.71 -34.86
CA LEU A 518 -4.78 12.06 -33.66
C LEU A 518 -4.36 10.63 -33.98
N ARG A 519 -5.21 9.85 -34.67
CA ARG A 519 -4.89 8.51 -35.17
C ARG A 519 -3.72 8.53 -36.15
N THR A 520 -3.70 9.47 -37.10
CA THR A 520 -2.58 9.62 -38.04
C THR A 520 -1.26 9.91 -37.31
N ARG A 521 -1.27 10.72 -36.24
CA ARG A 521 -0.08 10.97 -35.43
C ARG A 521 0.41 9.71 -34.72
N LEU A 522 -0.49 8.87 -34.20
CA LEU A 522 -0.14 7.58 -33.61
C LEU A 522 0.52 6.65 -34.65
N LEU A 523 -0.11 6.47 -35.81
CA LEU A 523 0.42 5.65 -36.90
C LEU A 523 1.78 6.14 -37.41
N ALA A 524 1.96 7.47 -37.53
CA ALA A 524 3.24 8.06 -37.92
C ALA A 524 4.39 7.67 -36.98
N LYS A 525 4.13 7.37 -35.70
CA LYS A 525 5.16 6.86 -34.78
C LYS A 525 5.66 5.48 -35.14
N PHE A 526 4.84 4.63 -35.78
CA PHE A 526 5.24 3.31 -36.25
C PHE A 526 5.95 3.32 -37.60
N VAL A 527 5.77 4.38 -38.39
CA VAL A 527 6.42 4.55 -39.71
C VAL A 527 7.73 5.34 -39.62
N GLU A 528 7.91 6.19 -38.59
CA GLU A 528 9.13 6.98 -38.43
C GLU A 528 10.38 6.11 -38.26
N SER A 529 11.54 6.64 -38.67
CA SER A 529 12.86 6.01 -38.46
C SER A 529 12.98 4.58 -39.00
N ASP A 530 12.46 4.33 -40.21
CA ASP A 530 12.53 3.01 -40.87
C ASP A 530 11.84 1.89 -40.06
N TYR A 531 10.65 2.20 -39.55
CA TYR A 531 9.80 1.28 -38.78
C TYR A 531 10.42 0.77 -37.46
N GLU A 532 11.30 1.55 -36.82
CA GLU A 532 12.02 1.12 -35.59
C GLU A 532 11.09 0.71 -34.43
N LYS A 533 9.84 1.20 -34.40
CA LYS A 533 8.86 0.81 -33.36
C LYS A 533 8.23 -0.54 -33.66
N VAL A 534 8.11 -0.91 -34.93
CA VAL A 534 7.71 -2.27 -35.34
C VAL A 534 8.83 -3.25 -35.00
N ASP A 535 10.09 -2.87 -35.21
CA ASP A 535 11.25 -3.67 -34.74
C ASP A 535 11.15 -3.92 -33.23
N ARG A 536 10.96 -2.85 -32.44
CA ARG A 536 10.85 -2.98 -30.98
C ARG A 536 9.64 -3.82 -30.56
N LEU A 537 8.49 -3.67 -31.22
CA LEU A 537 7.31 -4.49 -30.94
C LEU A 537 7.59 -5.97 -31.17
N CYS A 538 8.27 -6.31 -32.28
CA CYS A 538 8.70 -7.67 -32.56
C CYS A 538 9.72 -8.19 -31.53
N GLU A 539 10.67 -7.36 -31.09
CA GLU A 539 11.61 -7.72 -30.01
C GLU A 539 10.90 -8.04 -28.70
N VAL A 540 9.96 -7.19 -28.29
CA VAL A 540 9.15 -7.38 -27.07
C VAL A 540 8.34 -8.67 -27.16
N ARG A 541 7.70 -8.91 -28.30
CA ARG A 541 6.97 -10.15 -28.59
C ARG A 541 7.86 -11.37 -28.40
N GLU A 542 9.06 -11.37 -29.00
CA GLU A 542 10.02 -12.47 -28.85
C GLU A 542 10.51 -12.65 -27.40
N GLU A 543 10.70 -11.56 -26.65
CA GLU A 543 11.07 -11.60 -25.24
C GLU A 543 9.98 -12.26 -24.38
N LEU A 544 8.72 -11.95 -24.65
CA LEU A 544 7.54 -12.51 -23.96
C LEU A 544 7.32 -13.98 -24.29
N GLU A 545 7.40 -14.37 -25.56
CA GLU A 545 7.29 -15.77 -25.97
C GLU A 545 8.36 -16.64 -25.29
N ARG A 546 9.62 -16.19 -25.29
CA ARG A 546 10.70 -16.90 -24.60
C ARG A 546 10.50 -16.98 -23.10
N ARG A 547 9.80 -16.00 -22.50
CA ARG A 547 9.50 -16.02 -21.07
C ARG A 547 8.41 -17.05 -20.76
N ILE A 548 7.34 -17.07 -21.53
CA ILE A 548 6.25 -18.04 -21.41
C ILE A 548 6.78 -19.46 -21.65
N GLU A 549 7.54 -19.69 -22.71
CA GLU A 549 8.15 -21.00 -23.02
C GLU A 549 9.09 -21.51 -21.92
N LYS A 550 9.74 -20.62 -21.17
CA LYS A 550 10.64 -21.00 -20.07
C LYS A 550 9.92 -21.14 -18.73
N GLY A 551 8.87 -20.37 -18.54
CA GLY A 551 8.09 -20.33 -17.30
C GLY A 551 7.13 -21.50 -17.17
N VAL A 552 6.59 -21.96 -18.31
CA VAL A 552 5.67 -23.08 -18.37
C VAL A 552 6.46 -24.38 -18.58
N ASP A 553 6.50 -25.27 -17.58
CA ASP A 553 7.12 -26.59 -17.70
C ASP A 553 6.30 -27.46 -18.68
N PRO A 554 6.88 -27.94 -19.80
CA PRO A 554 6.17 -28.77 -20.77
C PRO A 554 5.60 -30.07 -20.20
N ALA A 555 6.22 -30.64 -19.17
CA ALA A 555 5.72 -31.85 -18.53
C ALA A 555 4.48 -31.57 -17.68
N LEU A 556 4.51 -30.45 -16.94
CA LEU A 556 3.37 -30.00 -16.13
C LEU A 556 2.21 -29.53 -17.02
N ALA A 557 2.51 -28.75 -18.06
CA ALA A 557 1.53 -28.27 -19.01
C ALA A 557 0.74 -29.37 -19.72
N ALA A 558 1.32 -30.58 -19.90
CA ALA A 558 0.64 -31.72 -20.49
C ALA A 558 -0.38 -32.38 -19.54
N GLU A 559 -0.27 -32.11 -18.23
CA GLU A 559 -1.15 -32.64 -17.19
C GLU A 559 -2.22 -31.61 -16.76
N MET A 560 -1.99 -30.32 -17.04
CA MET A 560 -2.90 -29.21 -16.71
C MET A 560 -4.12 -29.17 -17.64
N GLY A 561 -5.25 -28.70 -17.10
CA GLY A 561 -6.41 -28.32 -17.92
C GLY A 561 -6.15 -27.04 -18.72
N ASP A 562 -6.97 -26.77 -19.75
CA ASP A 562 -6.79 -25.59 -20.61
C ASP A 562 -6.83 -24.27 -19.82
N ASP A 563 -7.78 -24.12 -18.88
CA ASP A 563 -7.91 -22.93 -18.04
C ASP A 563 -6.72 -22.75 -17.10
N GLU A 564 -6.23 -23.84 -16.51
CA GLU A 564 -5.08 -23.85 -15.60
C GLU A 564 -3.79 -23.47 -16.34
N LEU A 565 -3.61 -24.03 -17.54
CA LEU A 565 -2.50 -23.69 -18.42
C LEU A 565 -2.57 -22.21 -18.86
N TYR A 566 -3.77 -21.68 -19.11
CA TYR A 566 -3.96 -20.27 -19.44
C TYR A 566 -3.54 -19.35 -18.29
N LEU A 567 -3.95 -19.65 -17.05
CA LEU A 567 -3.53 -18.92 -15.86
C LEU A 567 -2.00 -18.96 -15.66
N GLU A 568 -1.38 -20.13 -15.83
CA GLU A 568 0.08 -20.27 -15.74
C GLU A 568 0.81 -19.46 -16.81
N LYS A 569 0.27 -19.41 -18.03
CA LYS A 569 0.81 -18.54 -19.09
C LYS A 569 0.63 -17.05 -18.75
N LEU A 570 -0.48 -16.65 -18.13
CA LEU A 570 -0.71 -15.27 -17.68
C LEU A 570 0.35 -14.85 -16.65
N ASP A 571 0.63 -15.69 -15.66
CA ASP A 571 1.70 -15.45 -14.67
C ASP A 571 3.09 -15.27 -15.32
N ASN A 572 3.27 -15.86 -16.50
CA ASN A 572 4.50 -15.76 -17.29
C ASN A 572 4.47 -14.66 -18.38
N GLY A 573 3.44 -13.82 -18.43
CA GLY A 573 3.37 -12.63 -19.29
C GLY A 573 2.57 -12.81 -20.59
N LEU A 574 1.64 -13.76 -20.65
CA LEU A 574 0.75 -13.94 -21.80
C LEU A 574 -0.09 -12.71 -22.09
N PHE A 575 -0.59 -12.00 -21.07
CA PHE A 575 -1.41 -10.80 -21.30
C PHE A 575 -0.65 -9.71 -22.06
N ALA A 576 0.61 -9.46 -21.69
CA ALA A 576 1.49 -8.58 -22.44
C ALA A 576 1.72 -9.07 -23.89
N LEU A 577 1.82 -10.39 -24.12
CA LEU A 577 1.96 -10.94 -25.47
C LEU A 577 0.69 -10.70 -26.31
N GLN A 578 -0.48 -10.92 -25.72
CA GLN A 578 -1.78 -10.65 -26.35
C GLN A 578 -1.94 -9.18 -26.72
N LEU A 579 -1.52 -8.26 -25.84
CA LEU A 579 -1.53 -6.82 -26.12
C LEU A 579 -0.52 -6.44 -27.21
N ALA A 580 0.67 -7.04 -27.24
CA ALA A 580 1.65 -6.82 -28.31
C ALA A 580 1.11 -7.27 -29.67
N ASP A 581 0.47 -8.44 -29.74
CA ASP A 581 -0.12 -8.98 -30.96
C ASP A 581 -1.37 -8.20 -31.39
N TYR A 582 -2.13 -7.68 -30.44
CA TYR A 582 -3.25 -6.77 -30.71
C TYR A 582 -2.77 -5.47 -31.37
N VAL A 583 -1.73 -4.84 -30.82
CA VAL A 583 -1.11 -3.64 -31.39
C VAL A 583 -0.51 -3.95 -32.77
N ALA A 584 0.16 -5.10 -32.93
CA ALA A 584 0.73 -5.51 -34.20
C ALA A 584 -0.35 -5.67 -35.28
N ALA A 585 -1.49 -6.25 -34.94
CA ALA A 585 -2.62 -6.42 -35.84
C ALA A 585 -3.20 -5.09 -36.32
N TRP A 586 -3.40 -4.13 -35.41
CA TRP A 586 -3.84 -2.78 -35.76
C TRP A 586 -2.86 -2.08 -36.70
N VAL A 587 -1.57 -2.14 -36.41
CA VAL A 587 -0.53 -1.54 -37.26
C VAL A 587 -0.52 -2.17 -38.65
N CYS A 588 -0.70 -3.49 -38.75
CA CYS A 588 -0.77 -4.18 -40.04
C CYS A 588 -2.02 -3.85 -40.85
N MET A 589 -3.15 -3.63 -40.17
CA MET A 589 -4.42 -3.27 -40.80
C MET A 589 -4.38 -1.86 -41.41
N GLU A 590 -3.72 -0.94 -40.71
CA GLU A 590 -3.76 0.49 -41.04
C GLU A 590 -2.60 0.94 -41.95
N ASP A 591 -1.46 0.24 -41.96
CA ASP A 591 -0.30 0.60 -42.78
C ASP A 591 0.35 -0.60 -43.49
N ASP A 592 0.30 -0.58 -44.83
CA ASP A 592 0.86 -1.62 -45.70
C ASP A 592 2.37 -1.80 -45.52
N GLY A 593 3.11 -0.71 -45.30
CA GLY A 593 4.58 -0.73 -45.15
C GLY A 593 5.01 -1.37 -43.84
N ALA A 594 4.34 -0.99 -42.74
CA ALA A 594 4.55 -1.57 -41.43
C ALA A 594 4.17 -3.06 -41.40
N ARG A 595 3.08 -3.46 -42.09
CA ARG A 595 2.72 -4.87 -42.29
C ARG A 595 3.82 -5.65 -42.97
N ASP A 596 4.31 -5.17 -44.11
CA ASP A 596 5.31 -5.87 -44.90
C ASP A 596 6.65 -5.96 -44.15
N HIS A 597 6.98 -4.92 -43.36
CA HIS A 597 8.12 -4.93 -42.44
C HIS A 597 7.95 -5.97 -41.33
N LEU A 598 6.80 -6.04 -40.67
CA LEU A 598 6.53 -7.05 -39.64
C LEU A 598 6.61 -8.47 -40.20
N LYS A 599 6.02 -8.73 -41.37
CA LYS A 599 6.15 -10.03 -42.07
C LYS A 599 7.61 -10.40 -42.30
N MET A 600 8.41 -9.44 -42.74
CA MET A 600 9.85 -9.65 -42.94
C MET A 600 10.53 -10.05 -41.62
N LEU A 601 10.26 -9.36 -40.51
CA LEU A 601 10.82 -9.68 -39.19
C LEU A 601 10.42 -11.06 -38.69
N LEU A 602 9.13 -11.39 -38.76
CA LEU A 602 8.60 -12.70 -38.35
C LEU A 602 9.23 -13.84 -39.16
N SER A 603 9.38 -13.67 -40.48
CA SER A 603 9.97 -14.68 -41.36
C SER A 603 11.44 -15.00 -41.04
N ARG A 604 12.20 -14.05 -40.48
CA ARG A 604 13.60 -14.29 -40.04
C ARG A 604 13.69 -15.25 -38.84
N ARG A 605 12.57 -15.53 -38.19
CA ARG A 605 12.43 -16.37 -36.99
C ARG A 605 11.54 -17.58 -37.23
N ASP A 606 11.29 -17.93 -38.50
CA ASP A 606 10.39 -19.02 -38.89
C ASP A 606 8.94 -18.84 -38.39
N LYS A 607 8.50 -17.58 -38.17
CA LYS A 607 7.14 -17.21 -37.80
C LYS A 607 6.44 -16.44 -38.92
N SER A 608 5.12 -16.30 -38.80
CA SER A 608 4.23 -15.67 -39.75
C SER A 608 3.11 -14.90 -39.04
N LEU A 609 2.26 -14.20 -39.80
CA LEU A 609 1.07 -13.56 -39.24
C LEU A 609 0.07 -14.58 -38.66
N ARG A 610 0.16 -15.87 -39.01
CA ARG A 610 -0.69 -16.93 -38.42
C ARG A 610 -0.36 -17.17 -36.93
N ASP A 611 0.88 -16.96 -36.53
CA ASP A 611 1.29 -17.06 -35.12
C ASP A 611 0.68 -15.93 -34.29
N VAL A 612 0.59 -14.72 -34.87
CA VAL A 612 -0.12 -13.57 -34.28
C VAL A 612 -1.61 -13.88 -34.17
N VAL A 613 -2.24 -14.40 -35.24
CA VAL A 613 -3.66 -14.79 -35.25
C VAL A 613 -3.97 -15.81 -34.14
N THR A 614 -3.09 -16.80 -33.93
CA THR A 614 -3.28 -17.83 -32.90
C THR A 614 -3.36 -17.22 -31.50
N VAL A 615 -2.50 -16.25 -31.19
CA VAL A 615 -2.53 -15.53 -29.90
C VAL A 615 -3.79 -14.67 -29.79
N LEU A 616 -4.23 -14.01 -30.86
CA LEU A 616 -5.45 -13.21 -30.86
C LEU A 616 -6.72 -14.06 -30.71
N ASP A 617 -6.76 -15.25 -31.30
CA ASP A 617 -7.85 -16.21 -31.13
C ASP A 617 -7.91 -16.74 -29.69
N GLU A 618 -6.76 -17.17 -29.12
CA GLU A 618 -6.65 -17.54 -27.70
C GLU A 618 -7.12 -16.39 -26.81
N TYR A 619 -6.75 -15.15 -27.15
CA TYR A 619 -7.18 -13.99 -26.40
C TYR A 619 -8.70 -13.76 -26.49
N ARG A 620 -9.26 -13.80 -27.70
CA ARG A 620 -10.70 -13.63 -27.94
C ARG A 620 -11.52 -14.67 -27.19
N ASP A 621 -11.05 -15.91 -27.14
CA ASP A 621 -11.81 -17.02 -26.60
C ASP A 621 -11.84 -17.02 -25.06
N ASN A 622 -10.88 -16.32 -24.43
CA ASN A 622 -10.77 -16.16 -22.97
C ASN A 622 -11.31 -14.81 -22.44
N ILE A 623 -11.92 -13.97 -23.29
CA ILE A 623 -12.64 -12.77 -22.82
C ILE A 623 -14.03 -13.17 -22.33
N GLY A 624 -14.31 -12.91 -21.05
CA GLY A 624 -15.62 -13.09 -20.46
C GLY A 624 -16.70 -12.25 -21.18
N ILE A 625 -17.83 -12.87 -21.46
CA ILE A 625 -19.06 -12.20 -21.91
C ILE A 625 -20.00 -12.17 -20.71
N ASP A 626 -20.70 -11.05 -20.55
CA ASP A 626 -21.79 -10.93 -19.59
C ASP A 626 -23.07 -11.50 -20.21
N ASP A 627 -23.26 -12.82 -20.08
CA ASP A 627 -24.40 -13.56 -20.66
C ASP A 627 -25.75 -13.18 -20.03
N ASP A 628 -25.75 -12.41 -18.93
CA ASP A 628 -26.95 -11.98 -18.20
C ASP A 628 -27.55 -10.65 -18.71
N LEU A 629 -26.95 -10.03 -19.74
CA LEU A 629 -27.47 -8.80 -20.33
C LEU A 629 -28.75 -9.03 -21.17
N PRO A 630 -29.76 -8.15 -21.08
CA PRO A 630 -30.95 -8.23 -21.94
C PRO A 630 -30.59 -8.19 -23.44
N GLU A 631 -31.32 -8.90 -24.30
CA GLU A 631 -31.08 -8.95 -25.76
C GLU A 631 -31.03 -7.55 -26.44
N ASP A 632 -31.69 -6.55 -25.87
CA ASP A 632 -31.73 -5.17 -26.37
C ASP A 632 -30.67 -4.23 -25.74
N ALA A 633 -29.80 -4.75 -24.86
CA ALA A 633 -28.72 -3.96 -24.26
C ALA A 633 -27.65 -3.60 -25.30
N PRO A 634 -26.99 -2.45 -25.17
CA PRO A 634 -25.79 -2.18 -25.98
C PRO A 634 -24.76 -3.28 -25.70
N PRO A 635 -23.94 -3.65 -26.70
CA PRO A 635 -22.92 -4.67 -26.51
C PRO A 635 -22.04 -4.28 -25.31
N SER A 636 -21.65 -5.27 -24.52
CA SER A 636 -20.67 -5.11 -23.44
C SER A 636 -19.29 -4.74 -24.02
N GLU A 637 -18.40 -4.20 -23.18
CA GLU A 637 -17.01 -3.95 -23.61
C GLU A 637 -16.29 -5.25 -24.00
N GLY A 638 -16.62 -6.37 -23.34
CA GLY A 638 -16.11 -7.70 -23.68
C GLY A 638 -16.52 -8.13 -25.09
N GLU A 639 -17.81 -8.00 -25.43
CA GLU A 639 -18.32 -8.33 -26.77
C GLU A 639 -17.71 -7.46 -27.87
N GLU A 640 -17.58 -6.14 -27.65
CA GLU A 640 -16.89 -5.26 -28.59
C GLU A 640 -15.43 -5.66 -28.78
N ARG A 641 -14.73 -5.98 -27.69
CA ARG A 641 -13.33 -6.41 -27.76
C ARG A 641 -13.19 -7.72 -28.53
N ARG A 642 -14.07 -8.69 -28.31
CA ARG A 642 -14.10 -9.95 -29.08
C ARG A 642 -14.39 -9.69 -30.56
N ALA A 643 -15.31 -8.79 -30.88
CA ALA A 643 -15.63 -8.42 -32.26
C ALA A 643 -14.43 -7.75 -32.97
N ILE A 644 -13.71 -6.87 -32.28
CA ILE A 644 -12.49 -6.25 -32.83
C ILE A 644 -11.41 -7.31 -33.07
N LEU A 645 -11.17 -8.21 -32.10
CA LEU A 645 -10.19 -9.29 -32.23
C LEU A 645 -10.51 -10.22 -33.42
N ASP A 646 -11.77 -10.62 -33.58
CA ASP A 646 -12.22 -11.44 -34.70
C ASP A 646 -12.00 -10.76 -36.07
N GLN A 647 -12.28 -9.45 -36.17
CA GLN A 647 -12.04 -8.70 -37.40
C GLN A 647 -10.54 -8.56 -37.72
N LEU A 648 -9.72 -8.28 -36.71
CA LEU A 648 -8.27 -8.17 -36.86
C LEU A 648 -7.65 -9.52 -37.25
N ALA A 649 -8.06 -10.62 -36.61
CA ALA A 649 -7.63 -11.96 -36.92
C ALA A 649 -7.95 -12.33 -38.39
N ARG A 650 -9.20 -12.14 -38.82
CA ARG A 650 -9.62 -12.38 -40.22
C ARG A 650 -8.86 -11.53 -41.23
N TYR A 651 -8.60 -10.27 -40.89
CA TYR A 651 -7.78 -9.41 -41.74
C TYR A 651 -6.38 -9.99 -41.89
N LEU A 652 -5.70 -10.32 -40.78
CA LEU A 652 -4.36 -10.87 -40.79
C LEU A 652 -4.30 -12.19 -41.57
N GLU A 653 -5.25 -13.10 -41.38
CA GLU A 653 -5.35 -14.35 -42.16
C GLU A 653 -5.43 -14.09 -43.67
N SER A 654 -6.18 -13.07 -44.09
CA SER A 654 -6.34 -12.73 -45.51
C SER A 654 -5.05 -12.23 -46.16
N VAL A 655 -4.10 -11.76 -45.35
CA VAL A 655 -2.80 -11.23 -45.79
C VAL A 655 -1.62 -12.11 -45.35
N ALA A 656 -1.84 -13.24 -44.66
CA ALA A 656 -0.80 -14.05 -44.00
C ALA A 656 -0.01 -15.02 -44.89
#